data_AF-A0A284S8H4-F1
#
_entry.id   AF-A0A284S8H4-F1
#
_cell.length_a   1.000
_cell.length_b   1.000
_cell.length_c   1.000
_cell.angle_alpha   90.00
_cell.angle_beta   90.00
_cell.angle_gamma   90.00
#
_symmetry.space_group_name_H-M   'P 1'
#
loop_
_entity.id
_entity.type
_entity.pdbx_description
1 polymer ?
#
loop_
_entity_poly.entity_id
_entity_poly.type
_entity_poly.pdbx_seq_one_letter_code
_entity_poly.pdbx_strand_id
1 'polypeptide(L)'
;MTDVSSVTAFNNFLSLYHHPSPWPPLLDSIPMPGLNAKVQRFEGWHYDAFAGVVPRRRVHGRDLEKTFSTPIVTFKSIDSIQPSDAHFPSLASTTPSISITVQEFSQHLSSYDVSLISDESSVNDTTDLSSSSTAFSLPTGVGLEKKAGFLSMRHPPPIDPADEESNSHSDNVPNDINEWKTPCHDHRKWLRTTLPIVTLSAFTETGQTESSIKVPKQRSYTGREPVISSSLADTPCATLGIEGVLGQLNATLGTSRTLDTPSLSSLLNECIEKNNDFGTAYARLRPVWDTHGSSNMQNELRRCEEKDKEKRQEALVGNQIIDPHLPPRRVWDLYSNRVVPSWISDASSVPQLMIITKPVPISHAWVDGKDRVDVWTSINGKEWPVPIPKGASLKLIRIEMLNLGVEYTWLDVLCLRQKGGPWEDLRVEEWKLDVPTIGHVYQRGTVVIYLSGLGQPLSLKDSDLDSDRSWFRRAWTVQEVGQYRIFAGDMPDGHMHAKTIDKHGNYETDMLTRFHKQLGLLKENNRRGLFGMLAEMQKRVSTNPVDRVAGLAFPLEPSTIPAYHESESLEDAWTALVDAMYPVSRADFLFVYPGAGLGCKKWRPTWMQIMTEPLPVHGSCPGSVQHDDETGEDWCEEPCIEKGLVRGLDVGSAKGWYRCGELVVKDADGIMHTFKIRTTHQCLIPQDVYTLLADDTYWTWAVGRRLPGQKFEKVSVFEMNGPGEARRLDDLHVSSWSHNVLV
;
A
#
# COMPACT_ATOMS: atom_id res chain seq x y z
N MET A 1 -24.05 34.60 -37.87
CA MET A 1 -25.13 34.05 -37.04
C MET A 1 -24.50 33.20 -35.96
N THR A 2 -24.25 33.81 -34.81
CA THR A 2 -24.18 33.15 -33.50
C THR A 2 -25.64 32.72 -33.12
N ASP A 3 -25.96 31.88 -32.13
CA ASP A 3 -25.39 31.77 -30.79
C ASP A 3 -26.04 30.62 -29.96
N VAL A 4 -25.52 30.39 -28.74
CA VAL A 4 -26.09 29.70 -27.55
C VAL A 4 -26.85 28.36 -27.72
N SER A 5 -26.24 27.26 -27.22
CA SER A 5 -26.97 26.17 -26.51
C SER A 5 -26.07 25.21 -25.70
N SER A 6 -24.88 25.64 -25.25
CA SER A 6 -23.92 24.81 -24.50
C SER A 6 -23.83 25.11 -23.00
N VAL A 7 -24.78 25.86 -22.42
CA VAL A 7 -24.71 26.38 -21.03
C VAL A 7 -25.83 25.83 -20.11
N THR A 8 -26.53 24.76 -20.52
CA THR A 8 -27.64 24.19 -19.71
C THR A 8 -27.60 22.66 -19.61
N ALA A 9 -26.49 22.11 -19.08
CA ALA A 9 -26.41 20.69 -18.70
C ALA A 9 -25.49 20.41 -17.48
N PHE A 10 -25.02 21.44 -16.76
CA PHE A 10 -24.04 21.27 -15.66
C PHE A 10 -24.56 21.69 -14.27
N ASN A 11 -25.80 22.15 -14.15
CA ASN A 11 -26.39 22.65 -12.88
C ASN A 11 -27.50 21.75 -12.29
N ASN A 12 -27.72 20.53 -12.79
CA ASN A 12 -28.78 19.62 -12.31
C ASN A 12 -28.24 18.35 -11.61
N PHE A 13 -27.03 18.40 -11.03
CA PHE A 13 -26.44 17.25 -10.31
C PHE A 13 -25.96 17.57 -8.87
N LEU A 14 -26.45 18.66 -8.28
CA LEU A 14 -26.14 19.09 -6.91
C LEU A 14 -27.40 19.45 -6.09
N SER A 15 -28.44 18.61 -6.17
CA SER A 15 -29.71 18.84 -5.46
C SER A 15 -30.39 17.54 -4.96
N LEU A 16 -29.61 16.56 -4.50
CA LEU A 16 -30.14 15.32 -3.89
C LEU A 16 -29.20 14.69 -2.85
N TYR A 17 -28.53 15.51 -2.02
CA TYR A 17 -27.87 15.07 -0.78
C TYR A 17 -28.08 16.10 0.33
N HIS A 18 -29.31 16.17 0.85
CA HIS A 18 -29.60 16.73 2.16
C HIS A 18 -30.10 15.61 3.06
N HIS A 19 -29.26 15.13 3.98
CA HIS A 19 -29.71 14.36 5.14
C HIS A 19 -30.37 15.30 6.16
N PRO A 20 -31.56 14.95 6.67
CA PRO A 20 -31.99 15.35 7.99
C PRO A 20 -31.93 14.13 8.92
N SER A 21 -30.93 14.07 9.80
CA SER A 21 -30.94 13.15 10.94
C SER A 21 -31.55 13.85 12.16
N PRO A 22 -32.74 13.45 12.64
CA PRO A 22 -33.13 13.69 14.01
C PRO A 22 -32.76 12.47 14.86
N TRP A 23 -31.98 12.71 15.92
CA TRP A 23 -31.76 11.73 16.98
C TRP A 23 -33.09 11.48 17.73
N PRO A 24 -33.46 10.23 18.06
CA PRO A 24 -34.57 9.98 18.99
C PRO A 24 -34.17 10.35 20.43
N PRO A 25 -35.09 10.89 21.24
CA PRO A 25 -34.79 11.31 22.61
C PRO A 25 -34.74 10.12 23.59
N LEU A 26 -33.98 10.30 24.68
CA LEU A 26 -34.08 9.46 25.88
C LEU A 26 -35.51 9.46 26.44
N LEU A 27 -35.98 8.28 26.87
CA LEU A 27 -37.20 8.14 27.66
C LEU A 27 -37.04 6.97 28.64
N ASP A 28 -37.46 7.19 29.89
CA ASP A 28 -37.13 6.36 31.04
C ASP A 28 -37.98 5.08 31.18
N SER A 29 -37.30 3.95 31.41
CA SER A 29 -37.64 2.90 32.40
C SER A 29 -38.93 2.03 32.28
N ILE A 30 -38.86 0.84 32.92
CA ILE A 30 -39.94 -0.11 33.31
C ILE A 30 -40.35 -1.17 32.25
N PRO A 31 -40.40 -2.50 32.56
CA PRO A 31 -39.49 -3.33 33.36
C PRO A 31 -39.12 -4.69 32.68
N MET A 32 -38.07 -5.37 33.15
CA MET A 32 -37.75 -6.75 32.74
C MET A 32 -38.67 -7.79 33.41
N PRO A 33 -39.17 -8.81 32.68
CA PRO A 33 -39.72 -10.03 33.28
C PRO A 33 -38.83 -11.27 33.05
N GLY A 34 -38.24 -11.78 34.14
CA GLY A 34 -38.08 -13.22 34.37
C GLY A 34 -36.94 -13.97 33.65
N LEU A 35 -35.92 -14.38 34.41
CA LEU A 35 -35.09 -15.54 34.07
C LEU A 35 -35.99 -16.78 33.84
N ASN A 36 -35.64 -17.60 32.84
CA ASN A 36 -35.84 -19.04 32.96
C ASN A 36 -34.73 -19.81 32.23
N ALA A 37 -33.72 -20.22 32.99
CA ALA A 37 -32.69 -21.11 32.48
C ALA A 37 -33.27 -22.52 32.25
N LYS A 38 -33.17 -23.02 31.02
CA LYS A 38 -33.27 -24.46 30.75
C LYS A 38 -31.99 -24.96 30.11
N VAL A 39 -31.12 -25.48 30.97
CA VAL A 39 -30.02 -26.37 30.59
C VAL A 39 -30.61 -27.58 29.87
N GLN A 40 -30.21 -27.80 28.61
CA GLN A 40 -30.29 -29.12 27.99
C GLN A 40 -28.89 -29.71 27.91
N ARG A 41 -28.69 -30.82 28.63
CA ARG A 41 -27.59 -31.74 28.38
C ARG A 41 -27.86 -32.46 27.06
N PHE A 42 -26.83 -32.63 26.24
CA PHE A 42 -26.74 -33.81 25.40
C PHE A 42 -25.35 -34.45 25.55
N GLU A 43 -25.38 -35.67 26.06
CA GLU A 43 -24.39 -36.70 25.76
C GLU A 43 -24.47 -36.99 24.24
N GLY A 44 -23.44 -37.34 23.50
CA GLY A 44 -22.08 -37.72 23.84
C GLY A 44 -21.64 -38.81 22.87
N TRP A 45 -20.58 -38.61 22.09
CA TRP A 45 -19.98 -39.65 21.24
C TRP A 45 -18.45 -39.59 21.35
N HIS A 46 -17.87 -40.71 21.76
CA HIS A 46 -16.42 -40.93 21.85
C HIS A 46 -15.81 -41.14 20.46
N TYR A 47 -14.59 -40.62 20.28
CA TYR A 47 -13.51 -41.39 19.64
C TYR A 47 -12.19 -41.14 20.39
N ASP A 48 -11.80 -42.14 21.18
CA ASP A 48 -10.44 -42.38 21.65
C ASP A 48 -9.54 -42.85 20.47
N ALA A 49 -8.21 -42.73 20.43
CA ALA A 49 -7.25 -41.98 21.25
C ALA A 49 -5.82 -42.05 20.65
N PHE A 50 -4.91 -41.30 21.29
CA PHE A 50 -3.43 -41.39 21.37
C PHE A 50 -2.60 -40.71 20.27
N ALA A 51 -1.47 -40.03 20.55
CA ALA A 51 -0.80 -39.54 21.77
C ALA A 51 0.18 -38.40 21.33
N GLY A 52 0.74 -37.50 22.13
CA GLY A 52 0.64 -37.23 23.57
C GLY A 52 1.94 -36.56 24.07
N VAL A 53 1.88 -35.31 24.56
CA VAL A 53 3.00 -34.63 25.26
C VAL A 53 2.46 -33.84 26.45
N VAL A 54 3.15 -33.92 27.59
CA VAL A 54 2.73 -33.36 28.89
C VAL A 54 3.08 -31.86 29.02
N PRO A 55 2.14 -30.98 29.40
CA PRO A 55 2.46 -29.58 29.69
C PRO A 55 2.98 -29.39 31.12
N ARG A 56 4.20 -28.84 31.26
CA ARG A 56 4.74 -28.40 32.56
C ARG A 56 4.15 -27.05 32.96
N ARG A 57 3.21 -27.08 33.90
CA ARG A 57 2.72 -25.91 34.65
C ARG A 57 3.89 -25.19 35.34
N ARG A 58 4.01 -23.87 35.20
CA ARG A 58 4.79 -23.05 36.14
C ARG A 58 4.03 -21.78 36.53
N VAL A 59 3.60 -21.74 37.78
CA VAL A 59 3.12 -20.54 38.46
C VAL A 59 4.33 -19.74 38.92
N HIS A 60 4.32 -18.42 38.80
CA HIS A 60 5.17 -17.56 39.62
C HIS A 60 4.35 -16.42 40.24
N GLY A 61 4.26 -16.48 41.57
CA GLY A 61 3.89 -15.34 42.41
C GLY A 61 5.12 -14.49 42.74
N ARG A 62 4.87 -13.41 43.46
CA ARG A 62 5.77 -12.28 43.67
C ARG A 62 6.72 -12.42 44.88
N ASP A 63 7.79 -11.63 44.82
CA ASP A 63 8.44 -10.87 45.90
C ASP A 63 9.51 -11.45 46.87
N LEU A 64 10.66 -10.76 46.81
CA LEU A 64 11.49 -10.15 47.88
C LEU A 64 12.48 -10.97 48.77
N GLU A 65 13.75 -10.57 48.59
CA GLU A 65 14.75 -10.15 49.61
C GLU A 65 15.89 -11.06 50.15
N LYS A 66 17.06 -10.40 50.24
CA LYS A 66 18.20 -10.53 51.20
C LYS A 66 19.33 -11.58 51.00
N THR A 67 20.40 -11.09 50.36
CA THR A 67 21.83 -11.09 50.82
C THR A 67 22.37 -12.23 51.70
N PHE A 68 23.44 -12.92 51.25
CA PHE A 68 24.85 -12.60 51.58
C PHE A 68 25.90 -13.54 50.92
N SER A 69 27.08 -12.97 50.62
CA SER A 69 28.45 -13.54 50.54
C SER A 69 28.81 -14.84 49.78
N THR A 70 29.70 -14.63 48.81
CA THR A 70 30.77 -15.47 48.20
C THR A 70 31.72 -16.24 49.17
N PRO A 71 32.74 -17.05 48.74
CA PRO A 71 33.30 -17.31 47.38
C PRO A 71 33.74 -18.78 47.04
N ILE A 72 34.43 -18.95 45.88
CA ILE A 72 35.40 -20.03 45.47
C ILE A 72 34.88 -21.45 45.16
N VAL A 73 34.95 -21.89 43.88
CA VAL A 73 35.84 -22.98 43.37
C VAL A 73 36.11 -22.76 41.86
N THR A 74 37.38 -22.89 41.46
CA THR A 74 37.86 -22.88 40.06
C THR A 74 38.36 -24.26 39.63
N PHE A 75 37.92 -24.78 38.47
CA PHE A 75 38.63 -25.78 37.64
C PHE A 75 38.16 -25.56 36.19
N LYS A 76 38.99 -25.02 35.29
CA LYS A 76 40.09 -25.60 34.50
C LYS A 76 39.64 -26.26 33.18
N SER A 77 40.16 -25.71 32.09
CA SER A 77 40.19 -26.28 30.73
C SER A 77 41.03 -27.57 30.66
N ILE A 78 40.67 -28.51 29.77
CA ILE A 78 41.62 -29.37 29.06
C ILE A 78 41.20 -29.51 27.58
N ASP A 79 42.24 -29.49 26.74
CA ASP A 79 42.31 -29.35 25.30
C ASP A 79 41.77 -30.49 24.40
N SER A 80 41.57 -30.07 23.16
CA SER A 80 41.50 -30.78 21.87
C SER A 80 42.18 -32.15 21.69
N ILE A 81 41.53 -33.01 20.88
CA ILE A 81 42.16 -34.02 20.02
C ILE A 81 41.53 -33.94 18.62
N GLN A 82 42.32 -34.14 17.56
CA GLN A 82 41.90 -34.12 16.15
C GLN A 82 42.25 -35.46 15.44
N PRO A 83 42.07 -35.63 14.11
CA PRO A 83 41.25 -36.67 13.50
C PRO A 83 41.98 -37.97 13.15
N SER A 84 41.25 -38.97 12.65
CA SER A 84 41.82 -40.13 11.94
C SER A 84 40.95 -40.57 10.76
N ASP A 85 41.60 -41.17 9.76
CA ASP A 85 41.11 -41.39 8.39
C ASP A 85 40.22 -42.63 8.20
N ALA A 86 39.35 -42.62 7.17
CA ALA A 86 39.13 -43.79 6.28
C ALA A 86 38.29 -43.45 5.02
N HIS A 87 38.97 -43.44 3.87
CA HIS A 87 38.56 -43.89 2.52
C HIS A 87 37.09 -43.96 2.04
N PHE A 88 36.88 -43.34 0.86
CA PHE A 88 35.85 -43.67 -0.15
C PHE A 88 35.94 -45.12 -0.66
N PRO A 89 34.84 -45.64 -1.25
CA PRO A 89 34.88 -45.90 -2.70
C PRO A 89 33.66 -45.34 -3.48
N SER A 90 33.79 -45.27 -4.79
CA SER A 90 32.77 -44.85 -5.77
C SER A 90 32.17 -46.05 -6.52
N LEU A 91 30.94 -45.92 -7.06
CA LEU A 91 30.58 -46.22 -8.47
C LEU A 91 29.06 -46.20 -8.75
N ALA A 92 28.72 -45.87 -10.01
CA ALA A 92 27.48 -46.11 -10.78
C ALA A 92 26.12 -45.72 -10.15
N SER A 93 25.27 -44.86 -10.72
CA SER A 93 24.81 -44.69 -12.12
C SER A 93 24.01 -45.88 -12.68
N THR A 94 22.68 -45.83 -12.49
CA THR A 94 21.70 -46.53 -13.35
C THR A 94 20.40 -45.72 -13.44
N THR A 95 20.14 -45.16 -14.61
CA THR A 95 18.81 -44.71 -15.06
C THR A 95 17.96 -45.92 -15.47
N PRO A 96 16.63 -45.76 -15.52
CA PRO A 96 15.80 -46.44 -16.51
C PRO A 96 15.18 -45.44 -17.49
N SER A 97 15.39 -45.68 -18.78
CA SER A 97 14.78 -44.92 -19.88
C SER A 97 13.36 -45.42 -20.15
N ILE A 98 12.47 -44.52 -20.57
CA ILE A 98 11.29 -44.86 -21.40
C ILE A 98 11.36 -44.00 -22.65
N SER A 99 11.36 -44.64 -23.82
CA SER A 99 11.49 -44.01 -25.13
C SER A 99 10.44 -44.57 -26.07
N ILE A 100 9.55 -43.71 -26.60
CA ILE A 100 8.69 -44.04 -27.76
C ILE A 100 8.64 -42.85 -28.73
N THR A 101 9.34 -43.06 -29.86
CA THR A 101 9.15 -42.54 -31.23
C THR A 101 8.91 -41.04 -31.52
N VAL A 102 9.83 -40.48 -32.28
CA VAL A 102 9.62 -39.41 -33.27
C VAL A 102 9.38 -40.05 -34.64
N GLN A 103 8.50 -39.47 -35.46
CA GLN A 103 8.47 -39.74 -36.90
C GLN A 103 8.23 -38.45 -37.72
N GLU A 104 9.30 -38.08 -38.41
CA GLU A 104 9.49 -37.27 -39.62
C GLU A 104 8.28 -36.75 -40.42
N PHE A 105 8.40 -35.51 -40.94
CA PHE A 105 8.47 -35.27 -42.39
C PHE A 105 9.23 -33.95 -42.70
N SER A 106 9.74 -33.80 -43.93
CA SER A 106 10.74 -32.76 -44.29
C SER A 106 10.42 -31.98 -45.59
N GLN A 107 10.95 -30.75 -45.65
CA GLN A 107 11.47 -30.01 -46.82
C GLN A 107 10.58 -29.57 -48.02
N HIS A 108 10.65 -28.27 -48.33
CA HIS A 108 11.08 -27.64 -49.62
C HIS A 108 11.16 -26.11 -49.37
N LEU A 109 12.25 -25.33 -49.53
CA LEU A 109 13.30 -25.09 -50.55
C LEU A 109 12.90 -24.25 -51.80
N SER A 110 13.26 -22.95 -51.78
CA SER A 110 14.00 -22.17 -52.83
C SER A 110 13.91 -20.66 -52.48
N SER A 111 14.97 -19.90 -52.13
CA SER A 111 16.19 -19.48 -52.87
C SER A 111 15.96 -18.44 -53.98
N TYR A 112 16.53 -17.24 -53.82
CA TYR A 112 17.10 -16.39 -54.87
C TYR A 112 18.24 -15.55 -54.28
N ASP A 113 19.21 -15.15 -55.11
CA ASP A 113 20.62 -15.00 -54.72
C ASP A 113 21.32 -13.86 -55.52
N VAL A 114 22.26 -13.12 -54.89
CA VAL A 114 23.44 -12.41 -55.51
C VAL A 114 23.12 -11.25 -56.54
N SER A 115 23.85 -10.13 -56.77
CA SER A 115 25.26 -9.64 -56.63
C SER A 115 25.27 -8.07 -56.63
N LEU A 116 26.11 -7.31 -55.89
CA LEU A 116 27.50 -6.80 -56.15
C LEU A 116 27.69 -5.55 -57.07
N ILE A 117 28.77 -4.77 -56.78
CA ILE A 117 29.44 -3.69 -57.55
C ILE A 117 28.73 -2.31 -57.54
N SER A 118 29.32 -1.10 -57.47
CA SER A 118 30.56 -0.44 -56.97
C SER A 118 30.82 0.81 -57.86
N ASP A 119 31.35 1.90 -57.26
CA ASP A 119 32.10 3.03 -57.90
C ASP A 119 31.34 3.95 -58.92
N GLU A 120 31.68 5.23 -59.20
CA GLU A 120 32.57 6.25 -58.58
C GLU A 120 32.20 7.68 -59.08
N SER A 121 32.78 8.73 -58.46
CA SER A 121 32.99 10.10 -59.04
C SER A 121 31.73 11.00 -59.31
N SER A 122 31.76 12.34 -59.42
CA SER A 122 32.84 13.35 -59.35
C SER A 122 32.35 14.77 -58.96
N VAL A 123 33.09 15.45 -58.06
CA VAL A 123 33.74 16.79 -58.22
C VAL A 123 32.94 18.07 -58.61
N ASN A 124 32.92 19.05 -57.69
CA ASN A 124 33.35 20.47 -57.79
C ASN A 124 32.91 21.21 -56.50
N ASP A 125 33.80 21.71 -55.62
CA ASP A 125 34.64 22.94 -55.69
C ASP A 125 33.82 24.25 -55.53
N THR A 126 34.18 25.27 -54.70
CA THR A 126 35.37 25.52 -53.84
C THR A 126 35.13 26.71 -52.86
N THR A 127 36.01 26.86 -51.83
CA THR A 127 36.44 28.13 -51.14
C THR A 127 35.39 28.98 -50.36
N ASP A 128 35.66 29.63 -49.21
CA ASP A 128 36.89 29.97 -48.44
C ASP A 128 36.65 29.79 -46.91
N LEU A 129 37.60 29.32 -46.07
CA LEU A 129 38.65 30.07 -45.31
C LEU A 129 38.11 31.28 -44.49
N SER A 130 38.45 31.54 -43.21
CA SER A 130 39.48 31.06 -42.26
C SER A 130 38.97 31.20 -40.79
N SER A 131 39.31 30.32 -39.81
CA SER A 131 40.46 30.40 -38.86
C SER A 131 40.77 31.81 -38.28
N SER A 132 41.07 32.06 -36.99
CA SER A 132 41.19 31.18 -35.79
C SER A 132 41.51 31.96 -34.48
N SER A 133 41.12 31.42 -33.30
CA SER A 133 41.90 31.35 -32.04
C SER A 133 42.20 32.57 -31.12
N THR A 134 42.12 32.33 -29.79
CA THR A 134 42.90 32.90 -28.64
C THR A 134 42.80 34.42 -28.29
N ALA A 135 43.01 34.91 -27.06
CA ALA A 135 42.90 34.38 -25.68
C ALA A 135 43.16 35.50 -24.61
N PHE A 136 42.69 35.28 -23.37
CA PHE A 136 43.16 35.81 -22.06
C PHE A 136 43.12 37.31 -21.65
N SER A 137 42.67 37.50 -20.39
CA SER A 137 43.14 38.45 -19.33
C SER A 137 42.46 39.81 -19.05
N LEU A 138 42.26 40.05 -17.74
CA LEU A 138 41.83 41.27 -17.02
C LEU A 138 42.90 42.37 -16.99
N PRO A 139 42.56 43.63 -16.63
CA PRO A 139 42.91 44.12 -15.28
C PRO A 139 41.94 45.14 -14.61
N THR A 140 42.27 45.47 -13.36
CA THR A 140 41.59 46.32 -12.34
C THR A 140 41.90 47.83 -12.46
N GLY A 141 41.07 48.77 -11.91
CA GLY A 141 41.59 50.09 -11.47
C GLY A 141 40.67 51.34 -11.31
N VAL A 142 40.06 51.50 -10.12
CA VAL A 142 39.88 52.73 -9.27
C VAL A 142 39.90 54.19 -9.84
N GLY A 143 38.94 55.03 -9.41
CA GLY A 143 39.10 56.50 -9.18
C GLY A 143 37.84 57.35 -9.43
N LEU A 144 37.01 57.71 -8.43
CA LEU A 144 37.08 58.86 -7.48
C LEU A 144 36.50 60.20 -7.97
N GLU A 145 35.39 60.66 -7.36
CA GLU A 145 35.30 62.00 -6.73
C GLU A 145 34.16 62.14 -5.69
N LYS A 146 34.25 63.16 -4.83
CA LYS A 146 33.35 63.47 -3.67
C LYS A 146 32.43 64.67 -4.04
N LYS A 147 31.40 65.12 -3.28
CA LYS A 147 31.45 65.58 -1.86
C LYS A 147 30.08 66.15 -1.38
N ALA A 148 29.74 65.92 -0.10
CA ALA A 148 28.84 66.69 0.81
C ALA A 148 27.34 66.95 0.43
N GLY A 149 26.38 67.06 1.38
CA GLY A 149 26.44 66.77 2.82
C GLY A 149 25.25 67.31 3.68
N PHE A 150 24.83 66.51 4.68
CA PHE A 150 24.21 66.86 5.99
C PHE A 150 22.75 67.36 6.16
N LEU A 151 21.95 66.50 6.84
CA LEU A 151 20.98 66.71 7.97
C LEU A 151 19.96 67.89 7.93
N SER A 152 18.68 67.70 8.29
CA SER A 152 18.24 67.26 9.64
C SER A 152 16.74 66.88 9.73
N MET A 153 16.31 66.31 10.87
CA MET A 153 14.96 65.77 11.15
C MET A 153 13.97 66.80 11.74
N ARG A 154 12.64 66.52 11.63
CA ARG A 154 11.66 66.51 12.76
C ARG A 154 10.26 66.00 12.35
N HIS A 155 9.58 65.31 13.27
CA HIS A 155 8.19 64.80 13.22
C HIS A 155 7.26 65.68 14.13
N PRO A 156 5.99 65.29 14.42
CA PRO A 156 4.72 65.56 13.71
C PRO A 156 3.87 66.54 14.59
N PRO A 157 2.57 66.37 14.99
CA PRO A 157 1.34 65.73 14.46
C PRO A 157 0.19 66.81 14.37
N PRO A 158 -1.12 66.65 14.76
CA PRO A 158 -2.00 65.47 14.95
C PRO A 158 -3.48 65.57 14.43
N ILE A 159 -4.20 64.43 14.50
CA ILE A 159 -5.64 64.21 14.84
C ILE A 159 -6.79 64.39 13.77
N ASP A 160 -7.59 63.32 13.73
CA ASP A 160 -8.95 62.99 13.18
C ASP A 160 -10.12 63.95 13.57
N PRO A 161 -11.42 63.80 13.14
CA PRO A 161 -12.16 62.53 12.87
C PRO A 161 -13.34 62.48 11.84
N ALA A 162 -13.97 61.29 11.76
CA ALA A 162 -15.40 60.98 11.50
C ALA A 162 -16.01 61.33 10.10
N ASP A 163 -16.40 60.37 9.26
CA ASP A 163 -17.56 59.43 9.30
C ASP A 163 -18.83 59.99 8.64
N GLU A 164 -19.30 59.38 7.53
CA GLU A 164 -20.73 59.14 7.25
C GLU A 164 -20.94 58.10 6.11
N GLU A 165 -22.14 57.52 6.02
CA GLU A 165 -22.39 56.19 5.44
C GLU A 165 -22.88 56.11 3.97
N SER A 166 -22.69 54.91 3.40
CA SER A 166 -23.72 54.08 2.72
C SER A 166 -23.69 53.89 1.19
N ASN A 167 -23.90 52.61 0.83
CA ASN A 167 -24.54 52.03 -0.36
C ASN A 167 -23.88 52.20 -1.75
N SER A 168 -23.75 51.18 -2.61
CA SER A 168 -24.11 49.76 -2.64
C SER A 168 -23.75 49.23 -4.05
N HIS A 169 -23.54 47.91 -4.20
CA HIS A 169 -23.38 47.17 -5.47
C HIS A 169 -22.16 47.52 -6.35
N SER A 170 -21.59 46.61 -7.14
CA SER A 170 -21.40 45.14 -7.06
C SER A 170 -20.46 44.77 -8.21
N ASP A 171 -19.52 43.84 -8.02
CA ASP A 171 -19.19 42.83 -9.04
C ASP A 171 -18.23 41.77 -8.48
N ASN A 172 -18.55 40.50 -8.75
CA ASN A 172 -17.82 39.35 -8.24
C ASN A 172 -16.82 38.82 -9.28
N VAL A 173 -15.57 38.63 -8.86
CA VAL A 173 -14.65 37.64 -9.47
C VAL A 173 -14.04 36.84 -8.32
N PRO A 174 -14.34 35.53 -8.17
CA PRO A 174 -13.84 34.74 -7.05
C PRO A 174 -12.36 34.38 -7.23
N ASN A 175 -11.49 35.17 -6.61
CA ASN A 175 -10.15 34.75 -6.22
C ASN A 175 -10.14 34.63 -4.69
N ASP A 176 -10.35 33.41 -4.17
CA ASP A 176 -9.95 33.09 -2.79
C ASP A 176 -9.66 31.59 -2.65
N ILE A 177 -8.37 31.25 -2.79
CA ILE A 177 -7.83 30.07 -2.15
C ILE A 177 -7.69 30.45 -0.67
N ASN A 178 -8.59 29.95 0.18
CA ASN A 178 -8.53 30.16 1.62
C ASN A 178 -7.25 29.52 2.21
N GLU A 179 -6.15 30.27 2.19
CA GLU A 179 -4.99 30.03 3.04
C GLU A 179 -5.39 30.28 4.51
N TRP A 180 -6.05 29.30 5.13
CA TRP A 180 -6.18 29.25 6.59
C TRP A 180 -4.81 28.96 7.21
N LYS A 181 -3.98 30.01 7.30
CA LYS A 181 -2.69 30.02 7.99
C LYS A 181 -2.89 29.69 9.47
N THR A 182 -2.65 28.43 9.81
CA THR A 182 -2.59 27.98 11.20
C THR A 182 -1.23 28.38 11.82
N PRO A 183 -1.19 28.86 13.07
CA PRO A 183 0.05 29.36 13.70
C PRO A 183 1.22 28.35 13.69
N CYS A 184 0.93 27.05 13.68
CA CYS A 184 1.92 25.99 13.67
C CYS A 184 2.72 25.89 12.35
N HIS A 185 2.10 26.25 11.21
CA HIS A 185 2.77 26.16 9.92
C HIS A 185 3.85 27.25 9.78
N ASP A 186 3.60 28.45 10.31
CA ASP A 186 4.60 29.51 10.39
C ASP A 186 5.69 29.20 11.43
N HIS A 187 5.37 28.52 12.55
CA HIS A 187 6.38 28.14 13.54
C HIS A 187 7.39 27.11 13.00
N ARG A 188 6.95 26.01 12.35
CA ARG A 188 7.86 25.05 11.69
C ARG A 188 8.66 25.72 10.56
N LYS A 189 8.04 26.63 9.80
CA LYS A 189 8.70 27.37 8.72
C LYS A 189 9.76 28.35 9.26
N TRP A 190 9.50 28.99 10.39
CA TRP A 190 10.44 29.87 11.09
C TRP A 190 11.63 29.09 11.67
N LEU A 191 11.40 27.98 12.37
CA LEU A 191 12.45 27.06 12.84
C LEU A 191 13.37 26.59 11.69
N ARG A 192 12.81 26.19 10.54
CA ARG A 192 13.59 25.83 9.34
C ARG A 192 14.48 26.95 8.79
N THR A 193 14.21 28.22 9.12
CA THR A 193 15.10 29.35 8.71
C THR A 193 16.25 29.61 9.67
N THR A 194 16.14 29.20 10.94
CA THR A 194 17.16 29.43 11.98
C THR A 194 18.11 28.25 12.18
N LEU A 195 17.70 27.03 11.84
CA LEU A 195 18.52 25.81 11.94
C LEU A 195 19.80 25.87 11.08
N PRO A 196 20.89 25.20 11.51
CA PRO A 196 22.15 25.14 10.78
C PRO A 196 21.99 24.46 9.41
N ILE A 197 22.82 24.84 8.44
CA ILE A 197 22.89 24.12 7.17
C ILE A 197 23.70 22.85 7.38
N VAL A 198 23.10 21.70 7.08
CA VAL A 198 23.74 20.38 7.09
C VAL A 198 23.97 19.91 5.66
N THR A 199 25.12 19.28 5.41
CA THR A 199 25.40 18.54 4.19
C THR A 199 25.72 17.08 4.52
N LEU A 200 25.02 16.14 3.89
CA LEU A 200 25.41 14.73 3.82
C LEU A 200 25.89 14.44 2.40
N SER A 201 27.05 13.82 2.25
CA SER A 201 27.56 13.39 0.94
C SER A 201 27.76 11.87 0.88
N ALA A 202 27.67 11.32 -0.34
CA ALA A 202 27.96 9.90 -0.60
C ALA A 202 29.37 9.54 -0.09
N PHE A 203 30.35 10.41 -0.27
CA PHE A 203 31.71 10.20 0.23
C PHE A 203 31.74 10.15 1.77
N THR A 204 31.12 11.11 2.47
CA THR A 204 31.11 11.11 3.95
C THR A 204 30.33 9.95 4.56
N GLU A 205 29.27 9.50 3.89
CA GLU A 205 28.37 8.46 4.41
C GLU A 205 28.81 7.03 4.03
N THR A 206 29.42 6.84 2.85
CA THR A 206 29.74 5.52 2.27
C THR A 206 31.19 5.34 1.80
N GLY A 207 31.99 6.40 1.75
CA GLY A 207 33.33 6.41 1.15
C GLY A 207 33.35 6.44 -0.39
N GLN A 208 32.19 6.39 -1.05
CA GLN A 208 32.11 6.43 -2.52
C GLN A 208 32.10 7.87 -3.04
N THR A 209 32.96 8.19 -4.01
CA THR A 209 33.00 9.51 -4.65
C THR A 209 31.70 9.82 -5.39
N GLU A 210 31.18 11.03 -5.25
CA GLU A 210 29.89 11.47 -5.79
C GLU A 210 29.80 11.31 -7.31
N SER A 211 30.92 11.46 -8.04
CA SER A 211 30.98 11.27 -9.49
C SER A 211 30.80 9.81 -9.93
N SER A 212 31.03 8.84 -9.05
CA SER A 212 30.78 7.41 -9.32
C SER A 212 29.31 7.02 -9.15
N ILE A 213 28.54 7.81 -8.39
CA ILE A 213 27.12 7.59 -8.17
C ILE A 213 26.35 8.08 -9.39
N LYS A 214 25.70 7.15 -10.10
CA LYS A 214 24.93 7.46 -11.32
C LYS A 214 23.77 8.42 -11.01
N VAL A 215 22.91 8.04 -10.06
CA VAL A 215 21.69 8.78 -9.67
C VAL A 215 22.06 10.12 -9.01
N PRO A 216 21.76 11.28 -9.61
CA PRO A 216 22.21 12.56 -9.07
C PRO A 216 21.68 12.85 -7.66
N LYS A 217 20.42 12.48 -7.37
CA LYS A 217 19.80 12.67 -6.05
C LYS A 217 20.39 11.80 -4.93
N GLN A 218 21.20 10.79 -5.25
CA GLN A 218 21.92 9.97 -4.25
C GLN A 218 23.30 10.55 -3.87
N ARG A 219 23.81 11.57 -4.60
CA ARG A 219 25.18 12.08 -4.43
C ARG A 219 25.38 12.86 -3.14
N SER A 220 24.50 13.82 -2.87
CA SER A 220 24.57 14.65 -1.68
C SER A 220 23.22 15.30 -1.39
N TYR A 221 22.97 15.55 -0.12
CA TYR A 221 21.87 16.36 0.38
C TYR A 221 22.47 17.57 1.09
N THR A 222 21.94 18.77 0.81
CA THR A 222 22.27 19.99 1.56
C THR A 222 20.98 20.73 1.89
N GLY A 223 20.75 21.01 3.17
CA GLY A 223 19.52 21.67 3.63
C GLY A 223 19.62 22.19 5.06
N ARG A 224 18.54 22.79 5.56
CA ARG A 224 18.40 23.25 6.96
C ARG A 224 17.54 22.34 7.84
N GLU A 225 17.10 21.21 7.30
CA GLU A 225 16.44 20.21 8.13
C GLU A 225 17.47 19.63 9.12
N PRO A 226 17.08 19.32 10.37
CA PRO A 226 18.01 18.92 11.43
C PRO A 226 18.38 17.44 11.29
N VAL A 227 19.09 17.13 10.21
CA VAL A 227 19.55 15.79 9.84
C VAL A 227 20.91 15.52 10.49
N ILE A 228 21.13 14.33 11.04
CA ILE A 228 22.45 13.92 11.57
C ILE A 228 23.17 12.94 10.63
N SER A 229 24.51 12.93 10.63
CA SER A 229 25.29 11.94 9.87
C SER A 229 25.06 10.54 10.43
N SER A 230 25.30 9.50 9.62
CA SER A 230 25.27 8.12 10.12
C SER A 230 26.29 7.91 11.24
N SER A 231 27.47 8.53 11.14
CA SER A 231 28.52 8.40 12.17
C SER A 231 28.10 8.98 13.52
N LEU A 232 27.38 10.12 13.54
CA LEU A 232 26.84 10.68 14.77
C LEU A 232 25.68 9.81 15.29
N ALA A 233 24.77 9.38 14.40
CA ALA A 233 23.67 8.49 14.78
C ALA A 233 24.17 7.18 15.43
N ASP A 234 25.22 6.58 14.89
CA ASP A 234 25.84 5.33 15.36
C ASP A 234 26.67 5.49 16.65
N THR A 235 26.85 6.71 17.17
CA THR A 235 27.64 6.95 18.39
C THR A 235 26.82 6.55 19.64
N PRO A 236 27.31 5.65 20.51
CA PRO A 236 26.59 5.28 21.74
C PRO A 236 26.41 6.47 22.69
N CYS A 237 25.22 6.64 23.27
CA CYS A 237 24.96 7.69 24.26
C CYS A 237 25.91 7.60 25.48
N ALA A 238 26.27 6.38 25.88
CA ALA A 238 27.24 6.15 26.96
C ALA A 238 28.64 6.74 26.67
N THR A 239 29.05 6.80 25.39
CA THR A 239 30.34 7.40 24.98
C THR A 239 30.31 8.92 25.03
N LEU A 240 29.14 9.53 24.79
CA LEU A 240 28.94 10.97 24.85
C LEU A 240 28.73 11.48 26.29
N GLY A 241 28.14 10.64 27.16
CA GLY A 241 27.66 11.06 28.48
C GLY A 241 26.47 12.04 28.39
N ILE A 242 25.86 12.34 29.54
CA ILE A 242 24.63 13.16 29.62
C ILE A 242 24.86 14.54 28.96
N GLU A 243 25.97 15.19 29.30
CA GLU A 243 26.34 16.51 28.77
C GLU A 243 26.63 16.48 27.26
N GLY A 244 27.30 15.43 26.76
CA GLY A 244 27.57 15.28 25.34
C GLY A 244 26.31 15.02 24.52
N VAL A 245 25.38 14.19 25.01
CA VAL A 245 24.09 13.98 24.35
C VAL A 245 23.28 15.28 24.32
N LEU A 246 23.21 16.01 25.44
CA LEU A 246 22.55 17.33 25.49
C LEU A 246 23.20 18.34 24.52
N GLY A 247 24.54 18.39 24.49
CA GLY A 247 25.29 19.27 23.60
C GLY A 247 25.00 19.00 22.12
N GLN A 248 24.96 17.73 21.71
CA GLN A 248 24.63 17.33 20.34
C GLN A 248 23.15 17.61 20.00
N LEU A 249 22.21 17.40 20.92
CA LEU A 249 20.80 17.77 20.75
C LEU A 249 20.64 19.29 20.55
N ASN A 250 21.23 20.09 21.43
CA ASN A 250 21.25 21.54 21.35
C ASN A 250 21.87 22.04 20.03
N ALA A 251 23.02 21.49 19.62
CA ALA A 251 23.69 21.86 18.38
C ALA A 251 22.88 21.50 17.13
N THR A 252 22.24 20.33 17.11
CA THR A 252 21.44 19.85 15.97
C THR A 252 20.12 20.61 15.83
N LEU A 253 19.46 20.93 16.94
CA LEU A 253 18.15 21.57 16.99
C LEU A 253 18.21 23.10 17.15
N GLY A 254 19.41 23.69 17.24
CA GLY A 254 19.59 25.14 17.42
C GLY A 254 19.11 25.67 18.77
N THR A 255 19.11 24.83 19.81
CA THR A 255 18.58 25.16 21.15
C THR A 255 19.69 25.29 22.20
N SER A 256 19.37 25.79 23.39
CA SER A 256 20.31 26.06 24.48
C SER A 256 19.81 25.55 25.84
N ARG A 257 19.15 24.38 25.86
CA ARG A 257 18.62 23.76 27.09
C ARG A 257 19.76 23.33 28.02
N THR A 258 19.59 23.50 29.33
CA THR A 258 20.55 23.06 30.36
C THR A 258 20.03 21.84 31.13
N LEU A 259 20.91 21.16 31.88
CA LEU A 259 20.52 20.02 32.71
C LEU A 259 19.62 20.39 33.90
N ASP A 260 19.54 21.68 34.25
CA ASP A 260 18.62 22.22 35.25
C ASP A 260 17.14 22.14 34.80
N THR A 261 16.90 21.89 33.50
CA THR A 261 15.54 21.75 32.97
C THR A 261 14.88 20.48 33.55
N PRO A 262 13.74 20.60 34.28
CA PRO A 262 13.18 19.47 35.04
C PRO A 262 12.93 18.21 34.20
N SER A 263 13.29 17.04 34.72
CA SER A 263 13.18 15.73 34.05
C SER A 263 14.11 15.49 32.84
N LEU A 264 14.78 16.51 32.29
CA LEU A 264 15.66 16.33 31.11
C LEU A 264 16.86 15.43 31.43
N SER A 265 17.52 15.65 32.56
CA SER A 265 18.63 14.78 33.01
C SER A 265 18.20 13.31 33.18
N SER A 266 16.97 13.05 33.64
CA SER A 266 16.41 11.70 33.77
C SER A 266 16.20 11.03 32.40
N LEU A 267 15.61 11.76 31.44
CA LEU A 267 15.40 11.27 30.06
C LEU A 267 16.71 10.95 29.33
N LEU A 268 17.74 11.77 29.52
CA LEU A 268 19.06 11.56 28.94
C LEU A 268 19.79 10.37 29.58
N ASN A 269 19.69 10.21 30.91
CA ASN A 269 20.18 9.02 31.61
C ASN A 269 19.46 7.75 31.15
N GLU A 270 18.13 7.76 30.98
CA GLU A 270 17.35 6.61 30.50
C GLU A 270 17.87 6.12 29.12
N CYS A 271 18.34 7.03 28.26
CA CYS A 271 18.94 6.67 26.98
C CYS A 271 20.31 5.99 27.14
N ILE A 272 21.11 6.40 28.12
CA ILE A 272 22.41 5.79 28.44
C ILE A 272 22.20 4.40 29.08
N GLU A 273 21.30 4.29 30.05
CA GLU A 273 20.97 3.03 30.75
C GLU A 273 20.40 1.97 29.80
N LYS A 274 19.59 2.37 28.82
CA LYS A 274 19.08 1.49 27.76
C LYS A 274 20.12 1.14 26.68
N ASN A 275 21.36 1.65 26.81
CA ASN A 275 22.43 1.50 25.82
C ASN A 275 22.02 1.96 24.41
N ASN A 276 21.24 3.04 24.33
CA ASN A 276 20.84 3.63 23.06
C ASN A 276 22.06 4.28 22.37
N ASP A 277 22.01 4.32 21.04
CA ASP A 277 22.83 5.23 20.26
C ASP A 277 22.17 6.62 20.15
N PHE A 278 22.97 7.61 19.76
CA PHE A 278 22.52 8.99 19.66
C PHE A 278 21.40 9.15 18.62
N GLY A 279 21.40 8.37 17.53
CA GLY A 279 20.30 8.37 16.56
C GLY A 279 18.96 7.99 17.21
N THR A 280 18.95 6.95 18.02
CA THR A 280 17.76 6.46 18.73
C THR A 280 17.27 7.46 19.77
N ALA A 281 18.20 8.05 20.55
CA ALA A 281 17.87 9.11 21.50
C ALA A 281 17.33 10.36 20.79
N TYR A 282 17.96 10.77 19.69
CA TYR A 282 17.58 11.92 18.88
C TYR A 282 16.18 11.75 18.27
N ALA A 283 15.89 10.60 17.67
CA ALA A 283 14.57 10.29 17.11
C ALA A 283 13.46 10.36 18.15
N ARG A 284 13.70 9.79 19.35
CA ARG A 284 12.73 9.78 20.45
C ARG A 284 12.49 11.17 21.05
N LEU A 285 13.52 12.01 21.13
CA LEU A 285 13.45 13.31 21.81
C LEU A 285 13.07 14.47 20.88
N ARG A 286 13.42 14.44 19.59
CA ARG A 286 13.13 15.53 18.62
C ARG A 286 11.65 15.97 18.60
N PRO A 287 10.64 15.08 18.53
CA PRO A 287 9.24 15.50 18.34
C PRO A 287 8.65 16.26 19.55
N VAL A 288 9.18 15.98 20.74
CA VAL A 288 8.76 16.60 22.01
C VAL A 288 9.67 17.75 22.45
N TRP A 289 10.77 18.01 21.72
CA TRP A 289 11.88 18.86 22.19
C TRP A 289 11.49 20.32 22.40
N ASP A 290 10.64 20.91 21.55
CA ASP A 290 10.23 22.32 21.66
C ASP A 290 8.72 22.52 21.91
N THR A 291 7.93 21.46 21.72
CA THR A 291 6.47 21.45 21.93
C THR A 291 6.07 21.35 23.40
N HIS A 292 6.97 20.89 24.28
CA HIS A 292 6.66 20.60 25.68
C HIS A 292 7.71 21.17 26.67
N GLY A 293 7.23 21.57 27.85
CA GLY A 293 8.08 21.66 29.04
C GLY A 293 8.59 20.28 29.44
N SER A 294 9.81 20.17 29.97
CA SER A 294 10.50 18.86 30.03
C SER A 294 9.88 17.81 30.96
N SER A 295 9.10 18.21 31.97
CA SER A 295 8.27 17.28 32.77
C SER A 295 7.07 16.71 32.00
N ASN A 296 6.62 17.39 30.95
CA ASN A 296 5.55 16.95 30.05
C ASN A 296 6.09 15.99 28.97
N MET A 297 7.36 16.15 28.53
CA MET A 297 7.99 15.27 27.52
C MET A 297 7.95 13.78 27.88
N GLN A 298 8.37 13.39 29.09
CA GLN A 298 8.43 11.97 29.48
C GLN A 298 7.04 11.35 29.59
N ASN A 299 6.08 12.11 30.12
CA ASN A 299 4.69 11.69 30.25
C ASN A 299 4.03 11.54 28.86
N GLU A 300 4.31 12.46 27.94
CA GLU A 300 3.76 12.43 26.58
C GLU A 300 4.29 11.24 25.78
N LEU A 301 5.60 10.98 25.82
CA LEU A 301 6.20 9.81 25.19
C LEU A 301 5.59 8.51 25.73
N ARG A 302 5.42 8.38 27.06
CA ARG A 302 4.79 7.21 27.68
C ARG A 302 3.34 7.05 27.25
N ARG A 303 2.56 8.14 27.28
CA ARG A 303 1.14 8.18 26.87
C ARG A 303 0.95 7.75 25.43
N CYS A 304 1.85 8.16 24.52
CA CYS A 304 1.81 7.73 23.13
C CYS A 304 2.19 6.24 22.98
N GLU A 305 3.21 5.76 23.68
CA GLU A 305 3.60 4.34 23.68
C GLU A 305 2.50 3.42 24.26
N GLU A 306 1.81 3.85 25.32
CA GLU A 306 0.70 3.10 25.94
C GLU A 306 -0.49 3.00 24.98
N LYS A 307 -0.93 4.12 24.38
CA LYS A 307 -2.03 4.14 23.39
C LYS A 307 -1.72 3.31 22.14
N ASP A 308 -0.47 3.30 21.71
CA ASP A 308 -0.01 2.55 20.54
C ASP A 308 -0.06 1.03 20.77
N LYS A 309 0.18 0.59 22.01
CA LYS A 309 0.01 -0.80 22.46
C LYS A 309 -1.46 -1.17 22.61
N GLU A 310 -2.26 -0.33 23.28
CA GLU A 310 -3.72 -0.54 23.43
C GLU A 310 -4.37 -0.74 22.06
N LYS A 311 -4.17 0.20 21.11
CA LYS A 311 -4.70 0.09 19.75
C LYS A 311 -4.33 -1.21 19.04
N ARG A 312 -3.08 -1.67 19.13
CA ARG A 312 -2.66 -2.93 18.47
C ARG A 312 -3.14 -4.18 19.19
N GLN A 313 -3.41 -4.11 20.48
CA GLN A 313 -4.03 -5.19 21.23
C GLN A 313 -5.54 -5.30 20.92
N GLU A 314 -6.22 -4.16 20.76
CA GLU A 314 -7.65 -4.10 20.44
C GLU A 314 -7.94 -4.40 18.96
N ALA A 315 -7.03 -4.05 18.05
CA ALA A 315 -7.26 -4.18 16.61
C ALA A 315 -7.32 -5.63 16.09
N LEU A 316 -6.79 -6.63 16.80
CA LEU A 316 -6.83 -8.03 16.38
C LEU A 316 -7.77 -8.85 17.28
N VAL A 317 -8.96 -9.16 16.77
CA VAL A 317 -9.99 -9.94 17.47
C VAL A 317 -10.11 -11.31 16.80
N GLY A 318 -9.70 -12.36 17.50
CA GLY A 318 -9.65 -13.71 16.93
C GLY A 318 -8.68 -13.78 15.75
N ASN A 319 -9.21 -13.96 14.54
CA ASN A 319 -8.44 -13.97 13.29
C ASN A 319 -8.75 -12.76 12.37
N GLN A 320 -9.46 -11.75 12.86
CA GLN A 320 -9.83 -10.55 12.11
C GLN A 320 -9.21 -9.28 12.69
N ILE A 321 -8.78 -8.39 11.79
CA ILE A 321 -8.28 -7.07 12.10
C ILE A 321 -9.44 -6.08 11.96
N ILE A 322 -9.94 -5.59 13.10
CA ILE A 322 -11.13 -4.72 13.18
C ILE A 322 -10.82 -3.24 12.93
N ASP A 323 -9.54 -2.85 12.95
CA ASP A 323 -9.07 -1.53 12.50
C ASP A 323 -8.12 -1.68 11.29
N PRO A 324 -8.67 -1.66 10.05
CA PRO A 324 -7.87 -1.62 8.82
C PRO A 324 -6.99 -0.37 8.66
N HIS A 325 -7.06 0.61 9.56
CA HIS A 325 -6.40 1.91 9.44
C HIS A 325 -5.34 2.16 10.52
N LEU A 326 -4.86 1.09 11.15
CA LEU A 326 -3.70 1.13 12.01
C LEU A 326 -2.48 1.77 11.32
N PRO A 327 -1.71 2.63 12.03
CA PRO A 327 -0.42 3.08 11.55
C PRO A 327 0.60 1.93 11.53
N PRO A 328 1.59 1.94 10.61
CA PRO A 328 2.60 0.89 10.54
C PRO A 328 3.38 0.82 11.87
N ARG A 329 3.72 -0.37 12.37
CA ARG A 329 4.40 -0.52 13.68
C ARG A 329 5.69 0.31 13.80
N ARG A 330 6.43 0.44 12.70
CA ARG A 330 7.70 1.17 12.64
C ARG A 330 7.78 2.01 11.36
N VAL A 331 8.54 3.09 11.44
CA VAL A 331 8.87 3.99 10.33
C VAL A 331 10.37 4.27 10.35
N TRP A 332 10.98 4.52 9.20
CA TRP A 332 12.37 4.97 9.11
C TRP A 332 12.40 6.51 9.16
N ASP A 333 12.87 7.03 10.29
CA ASP A 333 13.19 8.45 10.45
C ASP A 333 14.51 8.76 9.75
N LEU A 334 14.42 9.49 8.64
CA LEU A 334 15.55 9.86 7.80
C LEU A 334 16.42 10.93 8.46
N TYR A 335 15.92 11.68 9.44
CA TYR A 335 16.71 12.71 10.11
C TYR A 335 17.67 12.07 11.11
N SER A 336 17.21 11.08 11.90
CA SER A 336 18.06 10.30 12.82
C SER A 336 18.79 9.11 12.19
N ASN A 337 18.36 8.67 11.01
CA ASN A 337 18.75 7.39 10.40
C ASN A 337 18.41 6.15 11.25
N ARG A 338 17.22 6.13 11.87
CA ARG A 338 16.74 4.98 12.66
C ARG A 338 15.33 4.56 12.26
N VAL A 339 15.09 3.25 12.28
CA VAL A 339 13.75 2.67 12.29
C VAL A 339 13.23 2.76 13.71
N VAL A 340 12.11 3.45 13.88
CA VAL A 340 11.53 3.78 15.19
C VAL A 340 10.03 3.47 15.21
N PRO A 341 9.43 3.21 16.38
CA PRO A 341 7.98 3.06 16.50
C PRO A 341 7.20 4.26 15.95
N SER A 342 6.07 4.02 15.27
CA SER A 342 5.28 5.10 14.63
C SER A 342 4.77 6.15 15.61
N TRP A 343 4.41 5.77 16.84
CA TRP A 343 3.87 6.69 17.83
C TRP A 343 4.81 7.85 18.20
N ILE A 344 6.10 7.76 17.84
CA ILE A 344 7.07 8.85 18.00
C ILE A 344 6.76 10.03 17.05
N SER A 345 6.24 9.80 15.83
CA SER A 345 5.76 10.91 14.99
C SER A 345 4.49 11.56 15.56
N ASP A 346 3.65 10.77 16.23
CA ASP A 346 2.39 11.20 16.83
C ASP A 346 2.57 11.94 18.17
N ALA A 347 3.78 11.89 18.75
CA ALA A 347 4.15 12.63 19.97
C ALA A 347 4.35 14.14 19.75
N SER A 348 4.17 14.64 18.53
CA SER A 348 4.03 16.08 18.30
C SER A 348 2.59 16.53 18.59
N SER A 349 2.42 17.51 19.47
CA SER A 349 1.13 17.93 20.06
C SER A 349 0.16 18.65 19.12
N VAL A 350 0.14 18.30 17.84
CA VAL A 350 -0.82 18.80 16.85
C VAL A 350 -2.16 18.09 17.10
N PRO A 351 -3.30 18.81 17.15
CA PRO A 351 -4.61 18.18 17.27
C PRO A 351 -4.82 17.11 16.19
N GLN A 352 -5.32 15.94 16.62
CA GLN A 352 -5.44 14.71 15.82
C GLN A 352 -6.33 14.82 14.56
N LEU A 353 -6.92 15.99 14.31
CA LEU A 353 -7.92 16.21 13.27
C LEU A 353 -7.35 16.60 11.90
N MET A 354 -6.04 16.90 11.73
CA MET A 354 -5.56 17.44 10.43
C MET A 354 -4.25 16.90 9.83
N ILE A 355 -3.19 16.53 10.57
CA ILE A 355 -1.96 16.03 9.91
C ILE A 355 -1.24 14.95 10.74
N ILE A 356 -1.62 13.68 10.56
CA ILE A 356 -0.61 12.61 10.55
C ILE A 356 0.16 12.81 9.25
N THR A 357 1.43 13.21 9.31
CA THR A 357 2.32 13.13 8.14
C THR A 357 2.58 11.65 7.88
N LYS A 358 1.68 10.98 7.14
CA LYS A 358 1.86 9.58 6.73
C LYS A 358 3.29 9.44 6.17
N PRO A 359 4.07 8.45 6.64
CA PRO A 359 5.42 8.25 6.13
C PRO A 359 5.33 8.00 4.63
N VAL A 360 6.24 8.57 3.84
CA VAL A 360 6.26 8.35 2.39
C VAL A 360 6.75 6.93 2.13
N PRO A 361 5.93 5.98 1.66
CA PRO A 361 6.39 4.62 1.48
C PRO A 361 7.25 4.49 0.22
N ILE A 362 8.17 3.54 0.28
CA ILE A 362 8.96 3.08 -0.85
C ILE A 362 8.37 1.76 -1.35
N SER A 363 8.17 1.66 -2.65
CA SER A 363 7.91 0.41 -3.37
C SER A 363 9.08 0.13 -4.31
N HIS A 364 9.39 -1.14 -4.57
CA HIS A 364 10.55 -1.49 -5.40
C HIS A 364 10.39 -2.84 -6.12
N ALA A 365 11.09 -3.02 -7.24
CA ALA A 365 11.17 -4.32 -7.90
C ALA A 365 11.96 -5.32 -7.05
N TRP A 366 11.81 -6.61 -7.35
CA TRP A 366 12.70 -7.63 -6.81
C TRP A 366 14.00 -7.69 -7.62
N VAL A 367 15.05 -8.20 -6.99
CA VAL A 367 16.27 -8.66 -7.66
C VAL A 367 16.42 -10.15 -7.42
N ASP A 368 17.24 -10.83 -8.23
CA ASP A 368 17.51 -12.24 -8.03
C ASP A 368 18.21 -12.50 -6.67
N GLY A 369 18.00 -13.68 -6.08
CA GLY A 369 18.64 -14.06 -4.82
C GLY A 369 20.18 -14.02 -4.90
N LYS A 370 20.76 -14.34 -6.06
CA LYS A 370 22.22 -14.24 -6.28
C LYS A 370 22.71 -12.79 -6.35
N ASP A 371 21.82 -11.85 -6.65
CA ASP A 371 22.09 -10.41 -6.83
C ASP A 371 21.63 -9.58 -5.62
N ARG A 372 21.25 -10.26 -4.53
CA ARG A 372 20.89 -9.70 -3.23
C ARG A 372 22.03 -9.87 -2.22
N VAL A 373 22.01 -9.04 -1.18
CA VAL A 373 22.83 -9.19 0.02
C VAL A 373 21.97 -8.82 1.24
N ASP A 374 22.11 -9.61 2.30
CA ASP A 374 21.33 -9.46 3.53
C ASP A 374 22.21 -8.72 4.55
N VAL A 375 21.89 -7.44 4.82
CA VAL A 375 22.78 -6.49 5.51
C VAL A 375 22.34 -6.25 6.96
N TRP A 376 23.26 -6.49 7.91
CA TRP A 376 23.07 -6.09 9.30
C TRP A 376 23.43 -4.62 9.50
N THR A 377 22.48 -3.81 9.98
CA THR A 377 22.62 -2.35 10.05
C THR A 377 22.21 -1.80 11.41
N SER A 378 22.86 -0.73 11.87
CA SER A 378 22.42 0.03 13.06
C SER A 378 21.05 0.70 12.86
N ILE A 379 20.63 0.91 11.61
CA ILE A 379 19.36 1.59 11.26
C ILE A 379 18.15 0.90 11.91
N ASN A 380 18.10 -0.45 11.93
CA ASN A 380 17.06 -1.24 12.61
C ASN A 380 17.57 -1.89 13.91
N GLY A 381 18.54 -1.27 14.59
CA GLY A 381 19.12 -1.80 15.83
C GLY A 381 19.90 -3.12 15.67
N LYS A 382 20.16 -3.56 14.43
CA LYS A 382 20.65 -4.91 14.09
C LYS A 382 19.71 -6.03 14.58
N GLU A 383 18.41 -5.78 14.68
CA GLU A 383 17.43 -6.79 15.11
C GLU A 383 17.11 -7.83 14.02
N TRP A 384 17.27 -7.49 12.73
CA TRP A 384 17.12 -8.43 11.61
C TRP A 384 18.02 -8.03 10.43
N PRO A 385 18.40 -8.96 9.55
CA PRO A 385 19.11 -8.62 8.33
C PRO A 385 18.18 -7.92 7.33
N VAL A 386 18.70 -6.94 6.59
CA VAL A 386 17.94 -6.16 5.60
C VAL A 386 18.31 -6.62 4.19
N PRO A 387 17.42 -7.32 3.47
CA PRO A 387 17.67 -7.79 2.10
C PRO A 387 17.67 -6.63 1.10
N ILE A 388 18.83 -6.29 0.52
CA ILE A 388 18.97 -5.25 -0.50
C ILE A 388 19.75 -5.73 -1.74
N PRO A 389 19.62 -5.09 -2.92
CA PRO A 389 20.44 -5.42 -4.08
C PRO A 389 21.94 -5.21 -3.84
N LYS A 390 22.79 -6.04 -4.46
CA LYS A 390 24.23 -5.86 -4.45
C LYS A 390 24.61 -4.50 -5.06
N GLY A 391 25.49 -3.77 -4.37
CA GLY A 391 25.89 -2.42 -4.74
C GLY A 391 24.91 -1.32 -4.33
N ALA A 392 23.68 -1.64 -3.91
CA ALA A 392 22.79 -0.66 -3.30
C ALA A 392 23.24 -0.30 -1.88
N SER A 393 22.82 0.86 -1.39
CA SER A 393 23.15 1.36 -0.06
C SER A 393 21.98 2.11 0.56
N LEU A 394 21.58 1.70 1.77
CA LEU A 394 20.56 2.41 2.56
C LEU A 394 20.93 3.88 2.79
N LYS A 395 22.23 4.20 2.90
CA LYS A 395 22.67 5.59 3.07
C LYS A 395 22.48 6.43 1.80
N LEU A 396 22.63 5.85 0.62
CA LEU A 396 22.34 6.53 -0.66
C LEU A 396 20.84 6.72 -0.87
N ILE A 397 20.04 5.69 -0.56
CA ILE A 397 18.57 5.76 -0.56
C ILE A 397 18.09 6.88 0.39
N ARG A 398 18.67 6.97 1.59
CA ARG A 398 18.41 8.05 2.56
C ARG A 398 18.68 9.43 1.96
N ILE A 399 19.84 9.63 1.32
CA ILE A 399 20.19 10.91 0.67
C ILE A 399 19.16 11.25 -0.44
N GLU A 400 18.74 10.27 -1.23
CA GLU A 400 17.71 10.46 -2.26
C GLU A 400 16.35 10.86 -1.66
N MET A 401 15.91 10.22 -0.57
CA MET A 401 14.65 10.56 0.09
C MET A 401 14.69 11.93 0.78
N LEU A 402 15.83 12.30 1.39
CA LEU A 402 16.04 13.65 1.94
C LEU A 402 15.98 14.73 0.86
N ASN A 403 16.53 14.44 -0.34
CA ASN A 403 16.41 15.31 -1.52
C ASN A 403 14.98 15.37 -2.12
N LEU A 404 14.08 14.49 -1.71
CA LEU A 404 12.63 14.58 -1.97
C LEU A 404 11.87 15.32 -0.85
N GLY A 405 12.57 15.81 0.18
CA GLY A 405 12.00 16.53 1.32
C GLY A 405 11.34 15.62 2.38
N VAL A 406 11.63 14.32 2.36
CA VAL A 406 11.01 13.34 3.26
C VAL A 406 11.68 13.36 4.64
N GLU A 407 10.89 13.37 5.71
CA GLU A 407 11.33 13.17 7.11
C GLU A 407 11.18 11.71 7.53
N TYR A 408 9.98 11.14 7.39
CA TYR A 408 9.68 9.74 7.69
C TYR A 408 9.34 8.98 6.40
N THR A 409 9.97 7.83 6.21
CA THR A 409 9.66 6.90 5.12
C THR A 409 9.27 5.54 5.67
N TRP A 410 8.53 4.76 4.89
CA TRP A 410 8.26 3.36 5.20
C TRP A 410 8.86 2.48 4.11
N LEU A 411 9.62 1.47 4.51
CA LEU A 411 10.23 0.51 3.61
C LEU A 411 10.07 -0.87 4.22
N ASP A 412 9.37 -1.76 3.53
CA ASP A 412 9.04 -3.13 3.96
C ASP A 412 10.23 -3.86 4.58
N VAL A 413 11.36 -3.94 3.86
CA VAL A 413 12.57 -4.65 4.29
C VAL A 413 13.26 -4.04 5.53
N LEU A 414 12.96 -2.78 5.88
CA LEU A 414 13.51 -2.10 7.06
C LEU A 414 12.51 -1.99 8.22
N CYS A 415 11.21 -1.83 7.94
CA CYS A 415 10.20 -1.50 8.96
C CYS A 415 9.46 -2.75 9.47
N LEU A 416 9.34 -3.79 8.64
CA LEU A 416 8.87 -5.11 9.07
C LEU A 416 10.05 -5.99 9.48
N ARG A 417 9.88 -6.76 10.55
CA ARG A 417 10.87 -7.75 10.99
C ARG A 417 11.08 -8.79 9.89
N GLN A 418 12.32 -8.96 9.44
CA GLN A 418 12.67 -9.89 8.35
C GLN A 418 13.14 -11.25 8.91
N LYS A 419 13.01 -12.29 8.08
CA LYS A 419 13.43 -13.66 8.40
C LYS A 419 14.94 -13.75 8.67
N GLY A 420 15.32 -14.55 9.66
CA GLY A 420 16.74 -14.81 9.99
C GLY A 420 17.35 -13.82 10.99
N GLY A 421 16.54 -12.98 11.62
CA GLY A 421 16.90 -12.26 12.83
C GLY A 421 16.79 -13.12 14.10
N PRO A 422 17.33 -12.67 15.25
CA PRO A 422 16.83 -13.08 16.55
C PRO A 422 15.30 -12.85 16.65
N TRP A 423 14.63 -13.68 17.45
CA TRP A 423 13.18 -13.58 17.72
C TRP A 423 12.28 -13.78 16.48
N GLU A 424 12.56 -14.85 15.72
CA GLU A 424 11.73 -15.30 14.58
C GLU A 424 10.28 -15.64 15.02
N ASP A 425 10.07 -16.00 16.29
CA ASP A 425 8.75 -16.15 16.91
C ASP A 425 7.99 -14.83 17.00
N LEU A 426 8.65 -13.74 17.42
CA LEU A 426 8.06 -12.39 17.39
C LEU A 426 7.76 -11.93 15.96
N ARG A 427 8.51 -12.41 14.95
CA ARG A 427 8.21 -12.08 13.54
C ARG A 427 6.83 -12.62 13.15
N VAL A 428 6.54 -13.88 13.47
CA VAL A 428 5.25 -14.51 13.14
C VAL A 428 4.09 -13.78 13.83
N GLU A 429 4.24 -13.42 15.10
CA GLU A 429 3.21 -12.68 15.84
C GLU A 429 3.04 -11.23 15.37
N GLU A 430 4.13 -10.50 15.05
CA GLU A 430 4.05 -9.16 14.45
C GLU A 430 3.36 -9.22 13.07
N TRP A 431 3.66 -10.23 12.24
CA TRP A 431 3.17 -10.32 10.86
C TRP A 431 1.66 -10.57 10.75
N LYS A 432 1.03 -11.26 11.72
CA LYS A 432 -0.43 -11.45 11.74
C LYS A 432 -1.21 -10.13 11.60
N LEU A 433 -0.68 -9.05 12.18
CA LEU A 433 -1.28 -7.71 12.16
C LEU A 433 -0.58 -6.78 11.15
N ASP A 434 0.76 -6.78 11.13
CA ASP A 434 1.55 -5.78 10.41
C ASP A 434 1.59 -6.04 8.89
N VAL A 435 1.50 -7.30 8.43
CA VAL A 435 1.54 -7.63 6.99
C VAL A 435 0.22 -7.32 6.28
N PRO A 436 -0.97 -7.68 6.81
CA PRO A 436 -2.23 -7.28 6.19
C PRO A 436 -2.41 -5.76 6.11
N THR A 437 -1.95 -5.02 7.14
CA THR A 437 -2.20 -3.57 7.26
C THR A 437 -1.26 -2.68 6.42
N ILE A 438 -0.24 -3.22 5.74
CA ILE A 438 0.74 -2.40 4.99
C ILE A 438 0.09 -1.50 3.93
N GLY A 439 -1.02 -1.93 3.33
CA GLY A 439 -1.70 -1.16 2.28
C GLY A 439 -2.18 0.21 2.76
N HIS A 440 -2.46 0.38 4.06
CA HIS A 440 -2.83 1.68 4.63
C HIS A 440 -1.73 2.74 4.46
N VAL A 441 -0.46 2.33 4.42
CA VAL A 441 0.68 3.24 4.22
C VAL A 441 0.71 3.79 2.79
N TYR A 442 0.34 2.96 1.81
CA TYR A 442 0.29 3.32 0.39
C TYR A 442 -1.03 4.01 0.00
N GLN A 443 -2.14 3.65 0.65
CA GLN A 443 -3.48 4.13 0.33
C GLN A 443 -3.58 5.66 0.45
N ARG A 444 -3.95 6.31 -0.68
CA ARG A 444 -4.10 7.78 -0.85
C ARG A 444 -2.80 8.59 -0.60
N GLY A 445 -1.64 7.92 -0.52
CA GLY A 445 -0.34 8.56 -0.30
C GLY A 445 0.43 8.89 -1.59
N THR A 446 1.57 9.58 -1.42
CA THR A 446 2.64 9.67 -2.42
C THR A 446 3.61 8.52 -2.22
N VAL A 447 3.84 7.70 -3.25
CA VAL A 447 4.74 6.54 -3.19
C VAL A 447 6.00 6.81 -4.01
N VAL A 448 7.16 6.42 -3.46
CA VAL A 448 8.43 6.44 -4.19
C VAL A 448 8.70 5.04 -4.76
N ILE A 449 8.92 4.92 -6.06
CA ILE A 449 8.97 3.64 -6.78
C ILE A 449 10.33 3.41 -7.45
N TYR A 450 11.05 2.37 -7.04
CA TYR A 450 12.27 1.88 -7.70
C TYR A 450 11.96 0.72 -8.67
N LEU A 451 11.72 1.02 -9.94
CA LEU A 451 11.33 0.00 -10.94
C LEU A 451 12.47 -0.99 -11.31
N SER A 452 13.74 -0.61 -11.14
CA SER A 452 14.91 -1.48 -11.39
C SER A 452 15.44 -2.20 -10.13
N GLY A 453 14.74 -2.06 -8.99
CA GLY A 453 15.14 -2.62 -7.70
C GLY A 453 15.63 -1.57 -6.72
N LEU A 454 15.48 -1.84 -5.42
CA LEU A 454 15.68 -0.87 -4.33
C LEU A 454 17.05 -0.18 -4.39
N GLY A 455 17.05 1.15 -4.51
CA GLY A 455 18.26 1.98 -4.55
C GLY A 455 19.05 1.93 -5.85
N GLN A 456 18.64 1.12 -6.84
CA GLN A 456 19.33 1.04 -8.12
C GLN A 456 18.96 2.21 -9.05
N PRO A 457 19.84 2.61 -9.98
CA PRO A 457 19.48 3.51 -11.08
C PRO A 457 18.38 2.89 -11.95
N LEU A 458 17.49 3.73 -12.46
CA LEU A 458 16.40 3.32 -13.35
C LEU A 458 16.96 2.97 -14.74
N SER A 459 17.24 1.69 -14.93
CA SER A 459 17.72 1.11 -16.17
C SER A 459 17.06 -0.26 -16.33
N LEU A 460 16.16 -0.37 -17.30
CA LEU A 460 15.36 -1.56 -17.60
C LEU A 460 15.66 -2.04 -19.02
N LYS A 461 15.93 -3.33 -19.19
CA LYS A 461 15.97 -3.98 -20.50
C LYS A 461 14.58 -4.49 -20.86
N ASP A 462 14.37 -4.82 -22.12
CA ASP A 462 13.07 -5.33 -22.60
C ASP A 462 12.65 -6.62 -21.86
N SER A 463 13.61 -7.52 -21.59
CA SER A 463 13.43 -8.70 -20.75
C SER A 463 12.98 -8.42 -19.32
N ASP A 464 13.27 -7.23 -18.80
CA ASP A 464 13.07 -6.90 -17.39
C ASP A 464 11.63 -6.47 -17.11
N LEU A 465 10.88 -6.03 -18.13
CA LEU A 465 9.46 -5.66 -18.01
C LEU A 465 8.56 -6.88 -17.77
N ASP A 466 8.81 -7.97 -18.50
CA ASP A 466 8.03 -9.22 -18.44
C ASP A 466 8.53 -10.19 -17.35
N SER A 467 9.74 -9.98 -16.84
CA SER A 467 10.35 -10.78 -15.78
C SER A 467 9.47 -10.86 -14.53
N ASP A 468 9.40 -12.03 -13.90
CA ASP A 468 8.74 -12.23 -12.60
C ASP A 468 9.35 -11.41 -11.44
N ARG A 469 10.51 -10.77 -11.66
CA ARG A 469 11.12 -9.81 -10.73
C ARG A 469 10.70 -8.36 -10.99
N SER A 470 10.10 -8.08 -12.15
CA SER A 470 9.56 -6.78 -12.55
C SER A 470 8.63 -6.21 -11.48
N TRP A 471 8.71 -4.90 -11.26
CA TRP A 471 7.77 -4.20 -10.38
C TRP A 471 6.32 -4.41 -10.83
N PHE A 472 6.07 -4.43 -12.14
CA PHE A 472 4.74 -4.64 -12.73
C PHE A 472 4.20 -6.08 -12.56
N ARG A 473 5.04 -7.02 -12.12
CA ARG A 473 4.70 -8.45 -11.96
C ARG A 473 4.53 -8.88 -10.51
N ARG A 474 5.05 -8.15 -9.51
CA ARG A 474 4.86 -8.45 -8.08
C ARG A 474 3.36 -8.41 -7.68
N ALA A 475 2.92 -9.35 -6.84
CA ALA A 475 1.57 -9.36 -6.27
C ALA A 475 1.29 -8.12 -5.39
N TRP A 476 2.15 -7.87 -4.41
CA TRP A 476 2.00 -6.73 -3.49
C TRP A 476 1.93 -5.36 -4.20
N THR A 477 2.54 -5.20 -5.39
CA THR A 477 2.48 -3.92 -6.13
C THR A 477 1.11 -3.59 -6.71
N VAL A 478 0.10 -4.45 -6.57
CA VAL A 478 -1.31 -4.08 -6.81
C VAL A 478 -1.79 -3.04 -5.79
N GLN A 479 -1.32 -3.10 -4.53
CA GLN A 479 -1.64 -2.10 -3.50
C GLN A 479 -0.56 -1.02 -3.30
N GLU A 480 0.70 -1.30 -3.64
CA GLU A 480 1.82 -0.37 -3.46
C GLU A 480 1.89 0.79 -4.50
N VAL A 481 0.79 1.15 -5.17
CA VAL A 481 0.80 2.17 -6.26
C VAL A 481 0.51 3.60 -5.77
N GLY A 482 -0.27 3.74 -4.68
CA GLY A 482 -0.73 5.01 -4.10
C GLY A 482 -1.46 5.96 -5.05
N GLN A 483 -1.72 7.18 -4.58
CA GLN A 483 -2.43 8.22 -5.36
C GLN A 483 -1.47 9.04 -6.23
N TYR A 484 -0.30 9.38 -5.68
CA TYR A 484 0.78 10.07 -6.40
C TYR A 484 2.02 9.18 -6.44
N ARG A 485 2.85 9.31 -7.47
CA ARG A 485 4.05 8.48 -7.67
C ARG A 485 5.26 9.34 -8.01
N ILE A 486 6.39 9.01 -7.42
CA ILE A 486 7.71 9.53 -7.75
C ILE A 486 8.58 8.33 -8.16
N PHE A 487 9.11 8.32 -9.36
CA PHE A 487 10.05 7.27 -9.77
C PHE A 487 11.45 7.62 -9.27
N ALA A 488 12.07 6.69 -8.55
CA ALA A 488 13.39 6.84 -7.95
C ALA A 488 14.46 6.11 -8.75
N GLY A 489 15.73 6.44 -8.47
CA GLY A 489 16.86 6.04 -9.30
C GLY A 489 16.93 6.81 -10.63
N ASP A 490 16.20 7.93 -10.75
CA ASP A 490 16.05 8.66 -12.01
C ASP A 490 17.38 9.27 -12.51
N MET A 491 17.56 9.26 -13.83
CA MET A 491 18.81 9.57 -14.52
C MET A 491 18.54 10.67 -15.57
N PRO A 492 19.38 11.72 -15.70
CA PRO A 492 19.16 12.83 -16.64
C PRO A 492 19.06 12.43 -18.12
N ASP A 493 19.57 11.26 -18.47
CA ASP A 493 19.55 10.59 -19.77
C ASP A 493 18.75 9.27 -19.76
N GLY A 494 17.98 9.03 -18.69
CA GLY A 494 17.23 7.80 -18.44
C GLY A 494 15.86 7.72 -19.11
N HIS A 495 15.22 6.55 -18.96
CA HIS A 495 13.97 6.20 -19.66
C HIS A 495 12.79 7.15 -19.36
N MET A 496 12.79 7.83 -18.21
CA MET A 496 11.78 8.83 -17.83
C MET A 496 11.83 10.10 -18.68
N HIS A 497 12.96 10.43 -19.29
CA HIS A 497 13.16 11.64 -20.08
C HIS A 497 13.18 11.39 -21.59
N ALA A 498 12.94 10.14 -22.03
CA ALA A 498 12.77 9.80 -23.43
C ALA A 498 11.63 10.62 -24.06
N LYS A 499 11.83 11.07 -25.30
CA LYS A 499 10.82 11.82 -26.07
C LYS A 499 10.09 10.90 -27.02
N THR A 500 8.81 11.17 -27.25
CA THR A 500 8.03 10.49 -28.29
C THR A 500 8.53 10.87 -29.67
N ILE A 501 8.67 9.90 -30.57
CA ILE A 501 9.09 10.12 -31.96
C ILE A 501 7.92 10.55 -32.86
N ASP A 502 6.68 10.30 -32.42
CA ASP A 502 5.48 10.63 -33.18
C ASP A 502 4.31 11.10 -32.30
N LYS A 503 3.19 11.43 -32.96
CA LYS A 503 1.91 11.81 -32.34
C LYS A 503 1.08 10.62 -31.82
N HIS A 504 1.57 9.40 -31.93
CA HIS A 504 0.92 8.17 -31.48
C HIS A 504 1.45 7.69 -30.12
N GLY A 505 2.48 8.37 -29.60
CA GLY A 505 3.11 8.03 -28.32
C GLY A 505 4.16 6.93 -28.44
N ASN A 506 4.66 6.66 -29.66
CA ASN A 506 5.78 5.76 -29.85
C ASN A 506 7.09 6.45 -29.46
N TYR A 507 8.06 5.65 -29.04
CA TYR A 507 9.41 6.07 -28.66
C TYR A 507 10.45 5.42 -29.59
N GLU A 508 11.71 5.81 -29.47
CA GLU A 508 12.84 5.29 -30.26
C GLU A 508 12.96 3.75 -30.23
N THR A 509 12.52 3.11 -29.15
CA THR A 509 12.47 1.65 -29.03
C THR A 509 11.08 1.16 -28.61
N ASP A 510 10.75 -0.07 -29.02
CA ASP A 510 9.52 -0.74 -28.58
C ASP A 510 9.50 -0.91 -27.05
N MET A 511 10.63 -1.27 -26.43
CA MET A 511 10.79 -1.34 -24.97
C MET A 511 10.37 -0.03 -24.28
N LEU A 512 10.85 1.13 -24.74
CA LEU A 512 10.44 2.43 -24.18
C LEU A 512 8.95 2.70 -24.37
N THR A 513 8.40 2.31 -25.53
CA THR A 513 6.96 2.43 -25.82
C THR A 513 6.12 1.56 -24.89
N ARG A 514 6.53 0.30 -24.66
CA ARG A 514 5.92 -0.63 -23.71
C ARG A 514 6.02 -0.11 -22.27
N PHE A 515 7.19 0.39 -21.86
CA PHE A 515 7.44 0.99 -20.55
C PHE A 515 6.51 2.18 -20.28
N HIS A 516 6.49 3.19 -21.15
CA HIS A 516 5.63 4.37 -20.98
C HIS A 516 4.14 4.02 -21.05
N LYS A 517 3.75 3.03 -21.84
CA LYS A 517 2.37 2.48 -21.85
C LYS A 517 2.01 1.83 -20.51
N GLN A 518 2.89 1.02 -19.92
CA GLN A 518 2.68 0.45 -18.58
C GLN A 518 2.57 1.54 -17.51
N LEU A 519 3.40 2.59 -17.56
CA LEU A 519 3.27 3.75 -16.67
C LEU A 519 1.95 4.53 -16.87
N GLY A 520 1.44 4.58 -18.10
CA GLY A 520 0.11 5.12 -18.42
C GLY A 520 -1.00 4.36 -17.71
N LEU A 521 -1.01 3.02 -17.83
CA LEU A 521 -2.01 2.15 -17.20
C LEU A 521 -2.06 2.32 -15.66
N LEU A 522 -0.92 2.59 -15.01
CA LEU A 522 -0.92 2.89 -13.56
C LEU A 522 -1.71 4.15 -13.21
N LYS A 523 -1.75 5.16 -14.08
CA LYS A 523 -2.55 6.38 -13.86
C LYS A 523 -4.06 6.11 -13.97
N GLU A 524 -4.44 5.12 -14.77
CA GLU A 524 -5.83 4.69 -14.97
C GLU A 524 -6.32 3.71 -13.88
N ASN A 525 -5.41 3.00 -13.20
CA ASN A 525 -5.76 1.99 -12.18
C ASN A 525 -6.63 2.50 -11.02
N ASN A 526 -6.64 3.81 -10.72
CA ASN A 526 -7.44 4.40 -9.63
C ASN A 526 -8.97 4.34 -9.85
N ARG A 527 -9.46 3.60 -10.85
CA ARG A 527 -10.88 3.46 -11.23
C ARG A 527 -11.32 2.01 -11.49
N ARG A 528 -10.52 1.00 -11.13
CA ARG A 528 -10.91 -0.41 -11.28
C ARG A 528 -11.77 -0.85 -10.11
N GLY A 529 -12.99 -1.31 -10.38
CA GLY A 529 -13.80 -2.04 -9.40
C GLY A 529 -13.26 -3.44 -9.11
N LEU A 530 -13.97 -4.21 -8.28
CA LEU A 530 -13.55 -5.52 -7.74
C LEU A 530 -12.90 -6.44 -8.80
N PHE A 531 -13.61 -6.78 -9.87
CA PHE A 531 -13.09 -7.67 -10.91
C PHE A 531 -11.89 -7.10 -11.68
N GLY A 532 -11.79 -5.77 -11.76
CA GLY A 532 -10.63 -5.11 -12.36
C GLY A 532 -9.36 -5.24 -11.50
N MET A 533 -9.49 -5.26 -10.18
CA MET A 533 -8.36 -5.53 -9.27
C MET A 533 -7.98 -7.01 -9.27
N LEU A 534 -8.97 -7.92 -9.30
CA LEU A 534 -8.74 -9.35 -9.44
C LEU A 534 -8.04 -9.69 -10.77
N ALA A 535 -8.45 -9.07 -11.88
CA ALA A 535 -7.82 -9.23 -13.20
C ALA A 535 -6.40 -8.63 -13.26
N GLU A 536 -6.08 -7.63 -12.43
CA GLU A 536 -4.70 -7.19 -12.24
C GLU A 536 -3.89 -8.22 -11.45
N MET A 537 -4.45 -8.83 -10.40
CA MET A 537 -3.81 -9.88 -9.60
C MET A 537 -3.57 -11.19 -10.38
N GLN A 538 -4.44 -11.53 -11.34
CA GLN A 538 -4.23 -12.65 -12.28
C GLN A 538 -2.86 -12.58 -12.96
N LYS A 539 -2.41 -11.38 -13.32
CA LYS A 539 -1.15 -11.11 -14.04
C LYS A 539 0.09 -11.11 -13.14
N ARG A 540 -0.08 -11.25 -11.81
CA ARG A 540 1.01 -11.13 -10.83
C ARG A 540 1.55 -12.46 -10.34
N VAL A 541 2.76 -12.41 -9.81
CA VAL A 541 3.49 -13.50 -9.17
C VAL A 541 3.87 -13.11 -7.74
N SER A 542 4.01 -14.11 -6.87
CA SER A 542 4.43 -13.94 -5.48
C SER A 542 5.48 -14.97 -5.09
N THR A 543 6.14 -14.79 -3.94
CA THR A 543 7.07 -15.79 -3.39
C THR A 543 6.34 -16.75 -2.46
N ASN A 544 5.50 -16.23 -1.55
CA ASN A 544 4.47 -17.04 -0.89
C ASN A 544 3.17 -16.92 -1.71
N PRO A 545 2.50 -18.01 -2.10
CA PRO A 545 1.20 -17.94 -2.77
C PRO A 545 0.16 -17.09 -2.04
N VAL A 546 0.10 -17.15 -0.70
CA VAL A 546 -0.87 -16.41 0.14
C VAL A 546 -0.78 -14.89 -0.06
N ASP A 547 0.40 -14.35 -0.40
CA ASP A 547 0.61 -12.93 -0.70
C ASP A 547 -0.30 -12.40 -1.84
N ARG A 548 -0.78 -13.27 -2.73
CA ARG A 548 -1.72 -12.87 -3.80
C ARG A 548 -3.12 -12.56 -3.26
N VAL A 549 -3.51 -13.21 -2.16
CA VAL A 549 -4.76 -12.91 -1.46
C VAL A 549 -4.55 -11.73 -0.52
N ALA A 550 -3.50 -11.75 0.31
CA ALA A 550 -3.22 -10.66 1.25
C ALA A 550 -2.96 -9.31 0.53
N GLY A 551 -2.33 -9.32 -0.65
CA GLY A 551 -2.14 -8.14 -1.49
C GLY A 551 -3.41 -7.59 -2.15
N LEU A 552 -4.56 -8.27 -2.01
CA LEU A 552 -5.87 -7.78 -2.43
C LEU A 552 -6.66 -7.10 -1.29
N ALA A 553 -6.19 -7.16 -0.04
CA ALA A 553 -6.90 -6.57 1.11
C ALA A 553 -7.28 -5.10 0.86
N PHE A 554 -6.31 -4.18 0.71
CA PHE A 554 -6.67 -2.77 0.45
C PHE A 554 -7.33 -2.51 -0.91
N PRO A 555 -6.93 -3.16 -2.03
CA PRO A 555 -7.59 -3.00 -3.32
C PRO A 555 -9.08 -3.37 -3.36
N LEU A 556 -9.54 -4.23 -2.44
CA LEU A 556 -10.95 -4.64 -2.33
C LEU A 556 -11.70 -3.97 -1.17
N GLU A 557 -11.02 -3.07 -0.44
CA GLU A 557 -11.54 -2.25 0.67
C GLU A 557 -12.55 -2.98 1.60
N PRO A 558 -12.19 -4.09 2.27
CA PRO A 558 -13.07 -4.80 3.21
C PRO A 558 -13.27 -4.03 4.52
N SER A 559 -14.32 -4.36 5.27
CA SER A 559 -14.64 -3.70 6.56
C SER A 559 -13.71 -4.14 7.70
N THR A 560 -13.22 -5.37 7.65
CA THR A 560 -12.16 -5.93 8.50
C THR A 560 -11.10 -6.55 7.59
N ILE A 561 -9.91 -6.89 8.09
CA ILE A 561 -8.90 -7.60 7.29
C ILE A 561 -8.53 -8.93 7.98
N PRO A 562 -8.52 -10.08 7.28
CA PRO A 562 -8.02 -11.33 7.87
C PRO A 562 -6.57 -11.21 8.33
N ALA A 563 -6.24 -11.85 9.45
CA ALA A 563 -4.86 -11.94 9.94
C ALA A 563 -4.01 -12.82 9.01
N TYR A 564 -2.75 -12.44 8.77
CA TYR A 564 -1.87 -13.16 7.86
C TYR A 564 -1.20 -14.38 8.52
N HIS A 565 -1.33 -15.54 7.89
CA HIS A 565 -0.57 -16.75 8.25
C HIS A 565 0.14 -17.31 7.01
N GLU A 566 1.47 -17.47 7.08
CA GLU A 566 2.28 -17.99 5.96
C GLU A 566 1.86 -19.39 5.49
N SER A 567 1.23 -20.18 6.38
CA SER A 567 0.85 -21.58 6.18
C SER A 567 -0.61 -21.81 5.79
N GLU A 568 -1.40 -20.75 5.61
CA GLU A 568 -2.82 -20.85 5.25
C GLU A 568 -2.99 -21.35 3.81
N SER A 569 -4.09 -22.05 3.52
CA SER A 569 -4.39 -22.42 2.13
C SER A 569 -4.91 -21.20 1.36
N LEU A 570 -4.67 -21.18 0.05
CA LEU A 570 -5.16 -20.10 -0.82
C LEU A 570 -6.68 -19.93 -0.78
N GLU A 571 -7.43 -21.02 -0.62
CA GLU A 571 -8.89 -21.00 -0.60
C GLU A 571 -9.44 -20.54 0.76
N ASP A 572 -8.76 -20.89 1.87
CA ASP A 572 -9.13 -20.43 3.22
C ASP A 572 -8.86 -18.93 3.36
N ALA A 573 -7.68 -18.46 2.94
CA ALA A 573 -7.34 -17.05 2.92
C ALA A 573 -8.29 -16.25 2.03
N TRP A 574 -8.66 -16.79 0.85
CA TRP A 574 -9.63 -16.16 -0.06
C TRP A 574 -11.03 -16.11 0.55
N THR A 575 -11.46 -17.22 1.18
CA THR A 575 -12.74 -17.32 1.92
C THR A 575 -12.81 -16.24 2.99
N ALA A 576 -11.81 -16.17 3.88
CA ALA A 576 -11.75 -15.16 4.94
C ALA A 576 -11.74 -13.73 4.39
N LEU A 577 -11.07 -13.47 3.25
CA LEU A 577 -11.08 -12.15 2.62
C LEU A 577 -12.46 -11.79 2.07
N VAL A 578 -13.18 -12.72 1.42
CA VAL A 578 -14.55 -12.47 0.93
C VAL A 578 -15.53 -12.33 2.09
N ASP A 579 -15.39 -13.12 3.15
CA ASP A 579 -16.20 -13.03 4.37
C ASP A 579 -16.02 -11.66 5.06
N ALA A 580 -14.84 -11.04 4.97
CA ALA A 580 -14.55 -9.70 5.49
C ALA A 580 -14.97 -8.52 4.58
N MET A 581 -15.34 -8.76 3.32
CA MET A 581 -15.71 -7.68 2.37
C MET A 581 -17.00 -6.96 2.75
N TYR A 582 -17.14 -5.69 2.34
CA TYR A 582 -18.42 -4.99 2.43
C TYR A 582 -19.54 -5.77 1.71
N PRO A 583 -20.79 -5.74 2.22
CA PRO A 583 -21.91 -6.46 1.62
C PRO A 583 -22.15 -6.21 0.13
N VAL A 584 -21.89 -4.98 -0.34
CA VAL A 584 -22.01 -4.59 -1.75
C VAL A 584 -20.92 -5.23 -2.61
N SER A 585 -19.68 -5.27 -2.13
CA SER A 585 -18.57 -5.97 -2.81
C SER A 585 -18.81 -7.48 -2.88
N ARG A 586 -19.48 -8.07 -1.89
CA ARG A 586 -19.94 -9.47 -1.98
C ARG A 586 -21.05 -9.63 -3.02
N ALA A 587 -22.00 -8.69 -3.12
CA ALA A 587 -23.08 -8.74 -4.11
C ALA A 587 -22.56 -8.77 -5.57
N ASP A 588 -21.41 -8.14 -5.86
CA ASP A 588 -20.74 -8.28 -7.17
C ASP A 588 -20.44 -9.75 -7.54
N PHE A 589 -20.09 -10.62 -6.58
CA PHE A 589 -19.95 -12.06 -6.85
C PHE A 589 -21.30 -12.75 -7.10
N LEU A 590 -22.37 -12.37 -6.41
CA LEU A 590 -23.70 -12.95 -6.61
C LEU A 590 -24.27 -12.57 -7.99
N PHE A 591 -24.22 -11.29 -8.36
CA PHE A 591 -24.93 -10.76 -9.53
C PHE A 591 -24.08 -10.57 -10.79
N VAL A 592 -22.77 -10.32 -10.67
CA VAL A 592 -21.92 -9.97 -11.83
C VAL A 592 -21.00 -11.12 -12.25
N TYR A 593 -20.51 -11.93 -11.31
CA TYR A 593 -19.68 -13.09 -11.66
C TYR A 593 -20.50 -14.16 -12.42
N PRO A 594 -20.13 -14.58 -13.65
CA PRO A 594 -20.97 -15.43 -14.50
C PRO A 594 -21.28 -16.84 -14.01
N GLY A 595 -20.33 -17.47 -13.32
CA GLY A 595 -20.38 -18.88 -12.97
C GLY A 595 -20.94 -19.15 -11.57
N ALA A 596 -21.29 -20.41 -11.32
CA ALA A 596 -21.39 -20.93 -9.96
C ALA A 596 -19.99 -21.23 -9.39
N GLY A 597 -19.88 -21.15 -8.06
CA GLY A 597 -18.69 -21.54 -7.32
C GLY A 597 -18.41 -23.03 -7.38
N LEU A 598 -17.13 -23.40 -7.51
CA LEU A 598 -16.71 -24.80 -7.42
C LEU A 598 -16.66 -25.31 -5.97
N GLY A 599 -16.50 -24.42 -4.98
CA GLY A 599 -16.39 -24.74 -3.55
C GLY A 599 -17.71 -25.13 -2.88
N CYS A 600 -17.74 -25.09 -1.55
CA CYS A 600 -18.99 -25.29 -0.79
C CYS A 600 -19.98 -24.16 -1.01
N LYS A 601 -19.50 -22.91 -1.11
CA LYS A 601 -20.27 -21.71 -1.44
C LYS A 601 -20.42 -21.58 -2.96
N LYS A 602 -21.61 -21.81 -3.52
CA LYS A 602 -21.95 -21.77 -4.95
C LYS A 602 -22.26 -20.37 -5.47
N TRP A 603 -22.69 -19.46 -4.61
CA TRP A 603 -22.96 -18.07 -4.97
C TRP A 603 -21.71 -17.26 -5.35
N ARG A 604 -20.53 -17.63 -4.83
CA ARG A 604 -19.24 -16.95 -5.05
C ARG A 604 -18.18 -17.84 -5.73
N PRO A 605 -17.24 -17.26 -6.49
CA PRO A 605 -16.13 -18.01 -7.07
C PRO A 605 -15.09 -18.43 -6.03
N THR A 606 -14.49 -19.60 -6.27
CA THR A 606 -13.27 -20.04 -5.57
C THR A 606 -12.04 -19.24 -6.02
N TRP A 607 -10.96 -19.27 -5.24
CA TRP A 607 -9.70 -18.64 -5.63
C TRP A 607 -9.19 -19.18 -6.97
N MET A 608 -9.27 -20.50 -7.17
CA MET A 608 -8.86 -21.13 -8.43
C MET A 608 -9.61 -20.53 -9.63
N GLN A 609 -10.92 -20.32 -9.52
CA GLN A 609 -11.72 -19.72 -10.60
C GLN A 609 -11.31 -18.27 -10.85
N ILE A 610 -11.16 -17.47 -9.78
CA ILE A 610 -10.68 -16.08 -9.90
C ILE A 610 -9.32 -16.00 -10.61
N MET A 611 -8.44 -17.00 -10.45
CA MET A 611 -7.11 -16.98 -11.08
C MET A 611 -7.05 -17.59 -12.48
N THR A 612 -8.08 -18.31 -12.94
CA THR A 612 -8.06 -19.06 -14.21
C THR A 612 -9.16 -18.71 -15.21
N GLU A 613 -10.30 -18.20 -14.74
CA GLU A 613 -11.45 -17.85 -15.57
C GLU A 613 -11.39 -16.38 -16.06
N PRO A 614 -12.01 -16.05 -17.22
CA PRO A 614 -12.14 -14.67 -17.67
C PRO A 614 -13.09 -13.89 -16.75
N LEU A 615 -12.57 -12.83 -16.12
CA LEU A 615 -13.33 -11.99 -15.19
C LEU A 615 -14.17 -10.92 -15.92
N PRO A 616 -15.32 -10.50 -15.34
CA PRO A 616 -16.10 -9.36 -15.84
C PRO A 616 -15.25 -8.10 -16.03
N VAL A 617 -15.39 -7.45 -17.19
CA VAL A 617 -14.58 -6.26 -17.54
C VAL A 617 -14.97 -5.06 -16.67
N HIS A 618 -16.27 -4.86 -16.46
CA HIS A 618 -16.85 -3.89 -15.55
C HIS A 618 -18.20 -4.38 -15.02
N GLY A 619 -18.53 -3.98 -13.81
CA GLY A 619 -19.81 -4.19 -13.15
C GLY A 619 -19.64 -3.88 -11.67
N SER A 620 -20.55 -3.06 -11.14
CA SER A 620 -20.78 -2.91 -9.71
C SER A 620 -22.29 -2.97 -9.54
N CYS A 621 -22.76 -3.83 -8.67
CA CYS A 621 -24.17 -4.14 -8.52
C CYS A 621 -24.73 -3.46 -7.26
N PRO A 622 -25.85 -2.73 -7.35
CA PRO A 622 -26.56 -2.25 -6.18
C PRO A 622 -27.35 -3.44 -5.60
N GLY A 623 -26.77 -4.08 -4.60
CA GLY A 623 -27.31 -5.23 -3.89
C GLY A 623 -26.46 -5.51 -2.65
N SER A 624 -26.88 -6.43 -1.80
CA SER A 624 -26.31 -6.58 -0.47
C SER A 624 -26.28 -8.03 0.01
N VAL A 625 -25.08 -8.63 0.06
CA VAL A 625 -24.88 -9.96 0.65
C VAL A 625 -24.30 -9.81 2.05
N GLN A 626 -25.06 -10.21 3.06
CA GLN A 626 -24.62 -10.25 4.45
C GLN A 626 -23.91 -11.58 4.76
N HIS A 627 -23.06 -11.55 5.78
CA HIS A 627 -22.31 -12.68 6.32
C HIS A 627 -22.45 -12.66 7.84
N ASP A 628 -22.58 -13.83 8.45
CA ASP A 628 -22.60 -14.02 9.89
C ASP A 628 -21.36 -14.82 10.32
N ASP A 629 -20.44 -14.15 11.03
CA ASP A 629 -19.18 -14.74 11.51
C ASP A 629 -19.38 -15.89 12.52
N GLU A 630 -20.53 -15.97 13.21
CA GLU A 630 -20.81 -17.03 14.20
C GLU A 630 -21.32 -18.32 13.53
N THR A 631 -22.18 -18.18 12.50
CA THR A 631 -22.81 -19.32 11.82
C THR A 631 -22.13 -19.70 10.51
N GLY A 632 -21.37 -18.78 9.90
CA GLY A 632 -20.83 -18.90 8.56
C GLY A 632 -21.90 -18.92 7.46
N GLU A 633 -23.14 -18.51 7.76
CA GLU A 633 -24.20 -18.37 6.76
C GLU A 633 -24.09 -17.03 6.02
N ASP A 634 -24.28 -17.06 4.70
CA ASP A 634 -24.39 -15.86 3.87
C ASP A 634 -25.87 -15.72 3.48
N TRP A 635 -26.38 -14.49 3.42
CA TRP A 635 -27.76 -14.25 2.99
C TRP A 635 -27.92 -12.91 2.25
N CYS A 636 -28.98 -12.80 1.46
CA CYS A 636 -29.41 -11.52 0.88
C CYS A 636 -30.93 -11.35 1.02
N GLU A 637 -31.35 -10.11 1.26
CA GLU A 637 -32.75 -9.69 1.19
C GLU A 637 -32.90 -8.87 -0.07
N GLU A 638 -33.52 -9.47 -1.09
CA GLU A 638 -33.52 -8.96 -2.47
C GLU A 638 -34.87 -9.28 -3.13
N PRO A 639 -35.26 -8.58 -4.22
CA PRO A 639 -36.46 -8.91 -4.96
C PRO A 639 -36.35 -10.31 -5.60
N CYS A 640 -37.25 -11.21 -5.22
CA CYS A 640 -37.25 -12.61 -5.65
C CYS A 640 -38.44 -12.93 -6.56
N ILE A 641 -38.18 -13.63 -7.67
CA ILE A 641 -39.19 -14.37 -8.45
C ILE A 641 -38.96 -15.86 -8.21
N GLU A 642 -39.86 -16.51 -7.48
CA GLU A 642 -39.71 -17.93 -7.10
C GLU A 642 -39.65 -18.88 -8.31
N LYS A 643 -40.34 -18.56 -9.41
CA LYS A 643 -40.47 -19.39 -10.62
C LYS A 643 -40.50 -18.57 -11.91
N GLY A 644 -39.33 -18.41 -12.54
CA GLY A 644 -39.19 -17.90 -13.90
C GLY A 644 -38.63 -18.97 -14.84
N LEU A 645 -39.30 -19.23 -15.96
CA LEU A 645 -38.77 -20.10 -17.03
C LEU A 645 -37.76 -19.32 -17.86
N VAL A 646 -36.50 -19.73 -17.83
CA VAL A 646 -35.42 -19.16 -18.65
C VAL A 646 -35.21 -20.05 -19.87
N ARG A 647 -35.12 -19.48 -21.07
CA ARG A 647 -34.87 -20.23 -22.32
C ARG A 647 -34.02 -19.47 -23.34
N GLY A 648 -33.34 -20.20 -24.22
CA GLY A 648 -32.50 -19.64 -25.29
C GLY A 648 -31.09 -19.20 -24.86
N LEU A 649 -30.67 -19.56 -23.65
CA LEU A 649 -29.32 -19.29 -23.09
C LEU A 649 -28.51 -20.58 -22.86
N ASP A 650 -29.02 -21.70 -23.36
CA ASP A 650 -28.52 -23.07 -23.19
C ASP A 650 -27.47 -23.47 -24.25
N VAL A 651 -27.33 -22.68 -25.32
CA VAL A 651 -26.35 -22.89 -26.39
C VAL A 651 -25.33 -21.73 -26.43
N GLY A 652 -24.07 -22.03 -26.76
CA GLY A 652 -23.01 -21.03 -26.92
C GLY A 652 -23.13 -20.23 -28.23
N SER A 653 -22.67 -18.98 -28.24
CA SER A 653 -22.66 -18.14 -29.46
C SER A 653 -21.35 -18.27 -30.21
N ALA A 654 -21.42 -18.67 -31.48
CA ALA A 654 -20.26 -18.75 -32.36
C ALA A 654 -19.81 -17.40 -32.95
N LYS A 655 -20.55 -16.29 -32.71
CA LYS A 655 -20.39 -15.04 -33.47
C LYS A 655 -20.58 -13.72 -32.72
N GLY A 656 -20.75 -13.71 -31.40
CA GLY A 656 -20.93 -12.47 -30.65
C GLY A 656 -20.72 -12.59 -29.14
N TRP A 657 -20.32 -11.47 -28.53
CA TRP A 657 -20.12 -11.33 -27.08
C TRP A 657 -21.40 -11.56 -26.26
N TYR A 658 -22.55 -11.23 -26.84
CA TYR A 658 -23.86 -11.32 -26.21
C TYR A 658 -24.62 -12.57 -26.65
N ARG A 659 -25.35 -13.20 -25.72
CA ARG A 659 -26.37 -14.20 -26.01
C ARG A 659 -27.71 -13.70 -25.51
N CYS A 660 -28.74 -13.78 -26.34
CA CYS A 660 -30.09 -13.30 -26.00
C CYS A 660 -31.02 -14.48 -25.79
N GLY A 661 -31.88 -14.38 -24.78
CA GLY A 661 -32.89 -15.39 -24.46
C GLY A 661 -34.19 -14.73 -23.99
N GLU A 662 -35.05 -15.55 -23.41
CA GLU A 662 -36.35 -15.13 -22.89
C GLU A 662 -36.53 -15.59 -21.45
N LEU A 663 -37.06 -14.69 -20.62
CA LEU A 663 -37.62 -14.98 -19.31
C LEU A 663 -39.14 -15.01 -19.44
N VAL A 664 -39.78 -16.10 -19.02
CA VAL A 664 -41.24 -16.21 -18.95
C VAL A 664 -41.66 -16.34 -17.48
N VAL A 665 -42.50 -15.41 -17.03
CA VAL A 665 -43.02 -15.34 -15.65
C VAL A 665 -44.54 -15.31 -15.66
N LYS A 666 -45.14 -15.78 -14.57
CA LYS A 666 -46.59 -15.84 -14.39
C LYS A 666 -47.03 -14.78 -13.38
N ASP A 667 -48.01 -13.94 -13.72
CA ASP A 667 -48.56 -12.95 -12.79
C ASP A 667 -49.61 -13.54 -11.83
N ALA A 668 -50.18 -12.68 -10.98
CA ALA A 668 -51.18 -13.05 -9.98
C ALA A 668 -52.50 -13.55 -10.60
N ASP A 669 -52.93 -12.98 -11.74
CA ASP A 669 -54.10 -13.43 -12.51
C ASP A 669 -53.82 -14.73 -13.29
N GLY A 670 -52.54 -15.08 -13.43
CA GLY A 670 -52.03 -16.28 -14.03
C GLY A 670 -51.68 -16.17 -15.51
N ILE A 671 -51.59 -14.94 -16.03
CA ILE A 671 -51.15 -14.62 -17.38
C ILE A 671 -49.63 -14.80 -17.46
N MET A 672 -49.17 -15.34 -18.58
CA MET A 672 -47.74 -15.54 -18.86
C MET A 672 -47.17 -14.33 -19.58
N HIS A 673 -46.20 -13.68 -18.98
CA HIS A 673 -45.47 -12.54 -19.54
C HIS A 673 -44.09 -12.96 -19.99
N THR A 674 -43.66 -12.51 -21.16
CA THR A 674 -42.33 -12.81 -21.72
C THR A 674 -41.48 -11.55 -21.75
N PHE A 675 -40.23 -11.69 -21.35
CA PHE A 675 -39.23 -10.63 -21.26
C PHE A 675 -37.97 -11.02 -22.02
N LYS A 676 -37.36 -10.03 -22.68
CA LYS A 676 -36.10 -10.23 -23.39
C LYS A 676 -34.95 -10.06 -22.40
N ILE A 677 -34.11 -11.09 -22.30
CA ILE A 677 -32.93 -11.12 -21.43
C ILE A 677 -31.68 -11.35 -22.26
N ARG A 678 -30.51 -11.02 -21.70
CA ARG A 678 -29.22 -11.19 -22.35
C ARG A 678 -28.14 -11.59 -21.34
N THR A 679 -27.09 -12.25 -21.81
CA THR A 679 -25.86 -12.49 -21.05
C THR A 679 -24.67 -11.90 -21.80
N THR A 680 -23.69 -11.42 -21.03
CA THR A 680 -22.41 -10.86 -21.50
C THR A 680 -21.26 -11.87 -21.39
N HIS A 681 -21.59 -13.14 -21.14
CA HIS A 681 -20.67 -14.25 -20.84
C HIS A 681 -21.11 -15.55 -21.54
N GLN A 682 -20.24 -16.55 -21.50
CA GLN A 682 -20.45 -17.83 -22.18
C GLN A 682 -20.92 -18.98 -21.26
N CYS A 683 -20.99 -18.78 -19.94
CA CYS A 683 -21.58 -19.77 -19.02
C CYS A 683 -23.02 -20.11 -19.43
N LEU A 684 -23.28 -21.36 -19.79
CA LEU A 684 -24.58 -21.80 -20.31
C LEU A 684 -25.63 -21.81 -19.20
N ILE A 685 -26.84 -21.38 -19.52
CA ILE A 685 -28.01 -21.47 -18.63
C ILE A 685 -28.98 -22.44 -19.31
N PRO A 686 -29.07 -23.70 -18.87
CA PRO A 686 -30.01 -24.68 -19.41
C PRO A 686 -31.44 -24.14 -19.41
N GLN A 687 -32.28 -24.60 -20.34
CA GLN A 687 -33.70 -24.24 -20.30
C GLN A 687 -34.39 -24.95 -19.12
N ASP A 688 -34.78 -24.20 -18.09
CA ASP A 688 -35.47 -24.72 -16.91
C ASP A 688 -36.26 -23.61 -16.19
N VAL A 689 -37.06 -23.99 -15.20
CA VAL A 689 -37.70 -23.06 -14.26
C VAL A 689 -36.75 -22.81 -13.08
N TYR A 690 -36.32 -21.56 -12.95
CA TYR A 690 -35.40 -21.11 -11.92
C TYR A 690 -36.08 -20.20 -10.91
N THR A 691 -35.43 -20.08 -9.75
CA THR A 691 -35.63 -18.96 -8.83
C THR A 691 -34.65 -17.86 -9.21
N LEU A 692 -35.13 -16.62 -9.20
CA LEU A 692 -34.39 -15.46 -9.70
C LEU A 692 -34.33 -14.40 -8.60
N LEU A 693 -33.14 -13.90 -8.31
CA LEU A 693 -32.92 -12.77 -7.41
C LEU A 693 -32.48 -11.57 -8.25
N ALA A 694 -33.10 -10.41 -8.06
CA ALA A 694 -32.75 -9.17 -8.73
C ALA A 694 -31.71 -8.37 -7.94
N ASP A 695 -31.04 -7.44 -8.61
CA ASP A 695 -30.43 -6.27 -7.96
C ASP A 695 -31.48 -5.17 -7.67
N ASP A 696 -31.12 -4.16 -6.87
CA ASP A 696 -31.96 -3.01 -6.50
C ASP A 696 -32.55 -2.26 -7.73
N THR A 697 -31.95 -2.43 -8.92
CA THR A 697 -32.36 -1.77 -10.16
C THR A 697 -33.18 -2.66 -11.09
N TYR A 698 -33.44 -3.92 -10.70
CA TYR A 698 -34.03 -4.97 -11.54
C TYR A 698 -33.30 -5.21 -12.87
N TRP A 699 -32.03 -4.78 -12.96
CA TRP A 699 -31.24 -4.85 -14.18
C TRP A 699 -30.54 -6.20 -14.31
N THR A 700 -29.80 -6.57 -13.27
CA THR A 700 -29.04 -7.82 -13.17
C THR A 700 -29.82 -8.81 -12.32
N TRP A 701 -29.77 -10.08 -12.73
CA TRP A 701 -30.49 -11.16 -12.07
C TRP A 701 -29.57 -12.35 -11.85
N ALA A 702 -29.47 -12.81 -10.60
CA ALA A 702 -28.87 -14.09 -10.27
C ALA A 702 -29.87 -15.21 -10.52
N VAL A 703 -29.47 -16.20 -11.32
CA VAL A 703 -30.26 -17.39 -11.66
C VAL A 703 -29.84 -18.53 -10.76
N GLY A 704 -30.77 -19.16 -10.06
CA GLY A 704 -30.47 -20.26 -9.15
C GLY A 704 -31.61 -21.24 -8.93
N ARG A 705 -31.31 -22.28 -8.14
CA ARG A 705 -32.29 -23.29 -7.70
C ARG A 705 -32.68 -23.03 -6.26
N ARG A 706 -33.99 -23.02 -5.99
CA ARG A 706 -34.52 -23.07 -4.62
C ARG A 706 -34.29 -24.46 -4.02
N LEU A 707 -33.55 -24.50 -2.92
CA LEU A 707 -33.36 -25.66 -2.06
C LEU A 707 -34.24 -25.54 -0.80
N PRO A 708 -34.48 -26.64 -0.05
CA PRO A 708 -35.24 -26.59 1.20
C PRO A 708 -34.68 -25.57 2.20
N GLY A 709 -35.56 -24.89 2.94
CA GLY A 709 -35.17 -23.90 3.97
C GLY A 709 -34.73 -22.54 3.40
N GLN A 710 -35.41 -22.03 2.36
CA GLN A 710 -35.09 -20.77 1.67
C GLN A 710 -33.67 -20.67 1.08
N LYS A 711 -33.00 -21.82 0.92
CA LYS A 711 -31.64 -21.86 0.39
C LYS A 711 -31.62 -21.63 -1.13
N PHE A 712 -30.66 -20.84 -1.62
CA PHE A 712 -30.50 -20.48 -3.03
C PHE A 712 -29.15 -20.97 -3.54
N GLU A 713 -29.17 -21.95 -4.45
CA GLU A 713 -27.98 -22.44 -5.16
C GLU A 713 -27.84 -21.68 -6.48
N LYS A 714 -26.83 -20.81 -6.60
CA LYS A 714 -26.55 -20.08 -7.84
C LYS A 714 -26.15 -21.03 -8.98
N VAL A 715 -26.66 -20.74 -10.18
CA VAL A 715 -26.31 -21.40 -11.44
C VAL A 715 -25.56 -20.43 -12.36
N SER A 716 -26.08 -19.22 -12.57
CA SER A 716 -25.47 -18.20 -13.44
C SER A 716 -26.14 -16.82 -13.20
N VAL A 717 -25.93 -15.86 -14.10
CA VAL A 717 -26.54 -14.52 -14.04
C VAL A 717 -27.08 -14.10 -15.43
N PHE A 718 -27.97 -13.12 -15.50
CA PHE A 718 -28.32 -12.43 -16.76
C PHE A 718 -28.66 -10.95 -16.53
N GLU A 719 -28.71 -10.18 -17.61
CA GLU A 719 -29.20 -8.81 -17.63
C GLU A 719 -30.56 -8.74 -18.36
N MET A 720 -31.43 -7.82 -17.96
CA MET A 720 -32.58 -7.42 -18.76
C MET A 720 -32.12 -6.73 -20.06
N ASN A 721 -32.79 -6.99 -21.18
CA ASN A 721 -32.39 -6.45 -22.48
C ASN A 721 -32.83 -5.00 -22.70
N GLY A 722 -32.40 -4.10 -21.82
CA GLY A 722 -32.68 -2.66 -21.86
C GLY A 722 -33.65 -2.19 -20.77
N PRO A 723 -33.60 -0.90 -20.40
CA PRO A 723 -34.28 -0.38 -19.18
C PRO A 723 -35.79 -0.23 -19.33
N GLY A 724 -36.35 -0.59 -20.50
CA GLY A 724 -37.78 -0.77 -20.69
C GLY A 724 -38.26 -2.18 -20.36
N GLU A 725 -37.42 -3.21 -20.53
CA GLU A 725 -37.77 -4.59 -20.13
C GLU A 725 -37.70 -4.73 -18.60
N ALA A 726 -36.70 -4.15 -17.95
CA ALA A 726 -36.59 -4.11 -16.48
C ALA A 726 -37.79 -3.42 -15.83
N ARG A 727 -38.13 -2.20 -16.27
CA ARG A 727 -39.32 -1.48 -15.77
C ARG A 727 -40.63 -2.22 -16.01
N ARG A 728 -40.83 -2.81 -17.20
CA ARG A 728 -42.03 -3.61 -17.47
C ARG A 728 -42.13 -4.84 -16.55
N LEU A 729 -41.02 -5.38 -16.03
CA LEU A 729 -41.04 -6.50 -15.11
C LEU A 729 -41.39 -6.05 -13.68
N ASP A 730 -40.82 -4.93 -13.23
CA ASP A 730 -41.13 -4.27 -11.95
C ASP A 730 -42.60 -3.82 -11.87
N ASP A 731 -43.12 -3.19 -12.95
CA ASP A 731 -44.52 -2.75 -13.11
C ASP A 731 -45.55 -3.89 -12.99
N LEU A 732 -45.16 -5.17 -13.19
CA LEU A 732 -46.06 -6.32 -12.99
C LEU A 732 -46.15 -6.78 -11.53
N HIS A 733 -45.26 -6.29 -10.65
CA HIS A 733 -45.18 -6.67 -9.23
C HIS A 733 -45.14 -8.20 -9.00
N VAL A 734 -44.47 -8.93 -9.90
CA VAL A 734 -44.30 -10.40 -9.83
C VAL A 734 -43.15 -10.84 -8.92
N SER A 735 -42.25 -9.92 -8.59
CA SER A 735 -41.19 -10.10 -7.61
C SER A 735 -41.64 -9.64 -6.23
N SER A 736 -41.25 -10.40 -5.20
CA SER A 736 -41.44 -10.04 -3.80
C SER A 736 -40.12 -10.05 -3.06
N TRP A 737 -39.90 -9.08 -2.16
CA TRP A 737 -38.76 -9.10 -1.24
C TRP A 737 -38.75 -10.41 -0.45
N SER A 738 -37.62 -11.11 -0.48
CA SER A 738 -37.46 -12.40 0.18
C SER A 738 -36.09 -12.48 0.83
N HIS A 739 -36.03 -13.09 2.01
CA HIS A 739 -34.79 -13.45 2.69
C HIS A 739 -34.28 -14.79 2.12
N ASN A 740 -33.08 -14.79 1.54
CA ASN A 740 -32.49 -15.94 0.86
C ASN A 740 -31.16 -16.30 1.48
N VAL A 741 -31.04 -17.52 2.01
CA VAL A 741 -29.75 -18.05 2.47
C VAL A 741 -28.97 -18.56 1.26
N LEU A 742 -27.78 -18.02 1.03
CA LEU A 742 -26.98 -18.34 -0.14
C LEU A 742 -26.16 -19.62 0.10
N VAL A 743 -26.26 -20.54 -0.85
CA VAL A 743 -25.49 -21.79 -0.89
C VAL A 743 -24.29 -21.66 -1.79
#